data_AF-A0A0M8VAK9-F1
#
_entry.id   AF-A0A0M8VAK9-F1
#
_cell.length_a   1.000
_cell.length_b   1.000
_cell.length_c   1.000
_cell.angle_alpha   90.00
_cell.angle_beta   90.00
_cell.angle_gamma   90.00
#
_symmetry.space_group_name_H-M   'P 1'
#
loop_
_entity.id
_entity.type
_entity.pdbx_description
1 polymer ?
#
loop_
_entity_poly.entity_id
_entity_poly.type
_entity_poly.pdbx_seq_one_letter_code
_entity_poly.pdbx_strand_id
1 'polypeptide(L)'
;MSDHKESTVEPLLQEVATIVGDYFDIRPEQLESDAAFTDLGDSLSLLGMLRRLEDRYGCKVPLRELFGDAQTLSGLTAYLRTHAPPDTTPAPVAPPPVDSEPGLTTPSAETPTPDGASSPGASTAVQDLIREQLLVMQRQLQLLADGEPAPPVGPATGPVSRAGASTRVALSPPKSVVPLAPGARSSATSPVETAERTRYLKELADRLGSRTKGSKEFAQRFRPMVADSRSTVGFRPSTKEMLYPIVAERGQGSRLWDIDGNEYVDLTLGYGVHLLGHNPPVVMSALRKRLDVGFSLGPRTQLVEEVAAGILELTGMDRVAFLNSGTEAVMTAVRLARAATGRDKIVVFSTAYHGHFDSVLAVPSHENGVFGTQPLAPGVSPLAVENVYVLEFGTDDALDFINRHGPELAAVLTEPVTLRTPGVQNPDFLRALREITRTHGTKLVFDEMVTGFRCHPAGVQGLYGIKADLATYGKIVGGGMPLGVIAGRGGVMDPIDGGVWNFGDDSGPRVESTFFGGTFNQHPLTMVTAKAVLDHLRAAGPELQRSLDRRTATFTDQLNADFRELDVPIEVQRFSSLFKFEHQANMDPFYFNLLDRGVFVWELRNFFLSTAHEQADLDHIRTAVRESVEELLAHGLLGSRVNPAGPLPRAAAPRSTRAQRQLRALDQDGVPAFEMSVGFWLDGSLNRDALRTAVRDLVARHETLRTTFSPDGERLIVHPASETPLDDVLFEHTCGDEDELGRFLRSWAERPLDPVDGRVFRAAVVEVGPERHLLLVTVHHAAVDGWSYGVLLDDLAAMYNAGCRGTSLQLPPAAQFRDYLDWHERVTAGPTAAEHRDFWRSRLKGAPPLELPSSGQPSRFPYRAVRHGVLLDGDFRDRMREAARQEGVTVFAYLVAAWGALLQRLTEQDDVLVPVASARRPPELDQVVGYCSNLLPLRLPRQADMQVADYVAEVLSQLVTGLEHQDYPFADLVAESAPLGAGLRSTLFTTSMSFYRHVVVAPMDGLEVSEAAPLPITHTGNPLALNVMERTDGFKCEFEAATDIVDPGLVERLPQYYRNLLSAMVAGSERPLAELDHEVRESLNASQ
;
A
#
# COMPACT_ATOMS: atom_id res chain seq x y z
N MET A 1 -28.91 -15.07 -33.82
CA MET A 1 -29.58 -15.19 -32.50
C MET A 1 -28.68 -16.07 -31.64
N SER A 2 -28.35 -15.54 -30.44
CA SER A 2 -27.42 -16.00 -29.38
C SER A 2 -25.95 -16.17 -29.80
N ASP A 3 -24.93 -15.81 -29.02
CA ASP A 3 -24.83 -15.04 -27.77
C ASP A 3 -23.34 -14.66 -27.67
N HIS A 4 -23.02 -13.36 -27.71
CA HIS A 4 -21.75 -12.82 -27.23
C HIS A 4 -22.05 -11.47 -26.59
N LYS A 5 -22.55 -11.52 -25.36
CA LYS A 5 -22.49 -10.41 -24.41
C LYS A 5 -21.16 -10.51 -23.69
N GLU A 6 -20.18 -9.70 -24.08
CA GLU A 6 -19.11 -9.33 -23.17
C GLU A 6 -19.73 -8.55 -22.02
N SER A 7 -19.64 -9.13 -20.83
CA SER A 7 -20.17 -8.60 -19.59
C SER A 7 -19.36 -7.37 -19.17
N THR A 8 -19.98 -6.19 -19.22
CA THR A 8 -19.47 -4.98 -18.55
C THR A 8 -19.43 -5.25 -17.04
N VAL A 9 -18.25 -5.51 -16.48
CA VAL A 9 -18.08 -5.71 -15.03
C VAL A 9 -18.42 -4.40 -14.31
N GLU A 10 -19.36 -4.45 -13.38
CA GLU A 10 -19.93 -3.28 -12.69
C GLU A 10 -18.91 -2.62 -11.74
N PRO A 11 -18.83 -1.28 -11.62
CA PRO A 11 -17.84 -0.61 -10.75
C PRO A 11 -17.88 -1.03 -9.28
N LEU A 12 -19.07 -1.33 -8.74
CA LEU A 12 -19.22 -1.88 -7.39
C LEU A 12 -18.65 -3.30 -7.31
N LEU A 13 -18.80 -4.12 -8.35
CA LEU A 13 -18.28 -5.48 -8.41
C LEU A 13 -16.74 -5.46 -8.40
N GLN A 14 -16.10 -4.54 -9.12
CA GLN A 14 -14.63 -4.40 -9.14
C GLN A 14 -14.05 -3.91 -7.81
N GLU A 15 -14.76 -3.02 -7.11
CA GLU A 15 -14.35 -2.53 -5.80
C GLU A 15 -14.51 -3.62 -4.72
N VAL A 16 -15.62 -4.36 -4.74
CA VAL A 16 -15.81 -5.54 -3.90
C VAL A 16 -14.76 -6.61 -4.23
N ALA A 17 -14.44 -6.84 -5.51
CA ALA A 17 -13.36 -7.75 -5.95
C ALA A 17 -11.99 -7.35 -5.39
N THR A 18 -11.72 -6.04 -5.32
CA THR A 18 -10.47 -5.52 -4.77
C THR A 18 -10.37 -5.77 -3.28
N ILE A 19 -11.45 -5.49 -2.54
CA ILE A 19 -11.51 -5.70 -1.09
C ILE A 19 -11.41 -7.19 -0.74
N VAL A 20 -12.08 -8.04 -1.51
CA VAL A 20 -12.01 -9.51 -1.39
C VAL A 20 -10.59 -9.98 -1.73
N GLY A 21 -10.03 -9.53 -2.85
CA GLY A 21 -8.72 -9.94 -3.34
C GLY A 21 -7.57 -9.60 -2.37
N ASP A 22 -7.61 -8.41 -1.78
CA ASP A 22 -6.66 -7.97 -0.75
C ASP A 22 -6.66 -8.90 0.49
N TYR A 23 -7.81 -9.45 0.87
CA TYR A 23 -7.93 -10.31 2.06
C TYR A 23 -7.50 -11.76 1.80
N PHE A 24 -7.66 -12.23 0.57
CA PHE A 24 -7.34 -13.61 0.20
C PHE A 24 -6.00 -13.76 -0.53
N ASP A 25 -5.28 -12.65 -0.75
CA ASP A 25 -4.04 -12.60 -1.53
C ASP A 25 -4.24 -13.16 -2.96
N ILE A 26 -5.40 -12.84 -3.54
CA ILE A 26 -5.83 -13.24 -4.88
C ILE A 26 -6.07 -11.97 -5.67
N ARG A 27 -5.50 -11.86 -6.88
CA ARG A 27 -5.72 -10.67 -7.70
C ARG A 27 -7.21 -10.51 -8.02
N PRO A 28 -7.76 -9.28 -8.05
CA PRO A 28 -9.19 -9.08 -8.32
C PRO A 28 -9.63 -9.65 -9.67
N GLU A 29 -8.73 -9.70 -10.66
CA GLU A 29 -9.03 -10.29 -11.98
C GLU A 29 -9.05 -11.83 -11.98
N GLN A 30 -8.54 -12.48 -10.92
CA GLN A 30 -8.54 -13.94 -10.75
C GLN A 30 -9.74 -14.42 -9.93
N LEU A 31 -10.50 -13.50 -9.34
CA LEU A 31 -11.75 -13.81 -8.65
C LEU A 31 -12.86 -13.98 -9.68
N GLU A 32 -13.27 -15.22 -9.93
CA GLU A 32 -14.46 -15.45 -10.75
C GLU A 32 -15.69 -14.87 -10.04
N SER A 33 -16.52 -14.11 -10.77
CA SER A 33 -17.64 -13.37 -10.19
C SER A 33 -18.67 -14.27 -9.49
N ASP A 34 -18.73 -15.53 -9.91
CA ASP A 34 -19.65 -16.55 -9.43
C ASP A 34 -18.96 -17.64 -8.58
N ALA A 35 -17.66 -17.50 -8.30
CA ALA A 35 -16.98 -18.36 -7.33
C ALA A 35 -17.48 -18.07 -5.91
N ALA A 36 -17.69 -19.12 -5.13
CA ALA A 36 -18.15 -18.98 -3.76
C ALA A 36 -17.00 -18.50 -2.87
N PHE A 37 -17.26 -17.57 -1.94
CA PHE A 37 -16.23 -17.09 -1.02
C PHE A 37 -15.65 -18.17 -0.10
N THR A 38 -16.37 -19.29 0.05
CA THR A 38 -15.90 -20.52 0.71
C THR A 38 -14.63 -21.10 0.07
N ASP A 39 -14.36 -20.77 -1.19
CA ASP A 39 -13.20 -21.25 -1.96
C ASP A 39 -11.97 -20.36 -1.80
N LEU A 40 -12.17 -19.14 -1.31
CA LEU A 40 -11.16 -18.08 -1.29
C LEU A 40 -10.42 -18.02 0.06
N GLY A 41 -10.99 -18.52 1.16
CA GLY A 41 -10.27 -18.65 2.43
C GLY A 41 -11.12 -19.07 3.65
N ASP A 42 -10.56 -18.88 4.84
CA ASP A 42 -11.19 -19.28 6.12
C ASP A 42 -12.23 -18.27 6.66
N SER A 43 -12.98 -18.67 7.69
CA SER A 43 -14.01 -17.81 8.31
C SER A 43 -13.46 -16.50 8.86
N LEU A 44 -12.22 -16.52 9.37
CA LEU A 44 -11.57 -15.34 9.97
C LEU A 44 -11.26 -14.28 8.91
N SER A 45 -10.78 -14.71 7.76
CA SER A 45 -10.49 -13.87 6.59
C SER A 45 -11.77 -13.32 5.97
N LEU A 46 -12.82 -14.14 5.87
CA LEU A 46 -14.16 -13.73 5.43
C LEU A 46 -14.75 -12.66 6.36
N LEU A 47 -14.59 -12.78 7.68
CA LEU A 47 -15.06 -11.78 8.64
C LEU A 47 -14.25 -10.49 8.61
N GLY A 48 -12.93 -10.58 8.43
CA GLY A 48 -12.09 -9.40 8.18
C GLY A 48 -12.56 -8.65 6.94
N MET A 49 -12.79 -9.38 5.84
CA MET A 49 -13.33 -8.85 4.60
C MET A 49 -14.70 -8.19 4.81
N LEU A 50 -15.66 -8.87 5.45
CA LEU A 50 -16.99 -8.34 5.72
C LEU A 50 -16.96 -7.06 6.56
N ARG A 51 -16.08 -6.98 7.56
CA ARG A 51 -15.91 -5.76 8.36
C ARG A 51 -15.30 -4.63 7.55
N ARG A 52 -14.33 -4.90 6.69
CA ARG A 52 -13.80 -3.88 5.77
C ARG A 52 -14.88 -3.40 4.79
N LEU A 53 -15.77 -4.29 4.37
CA LEU A 53 -16.96 -3.91 3.58
C LEU A 53 -17.96 -3.10 4.40
N GLU A 54 -18.20 -3.45 5.66
CA GLU A 54 -19.04 -2.69 6.59
C GLU A 54 -18.46 -1.28 6.84
N ASP A 55 -17.16 -1.16 7.12
CA ASP A 55 -16.44 0.11 7.27
C ASP A 55 -16.48 0.94 5.97
N ARG A 56 -16.42 0.28 4.81
CA ARG A 56 -16.43 0.93 3.50
C ARG A 56 -17.80 1.44 3.10
N TYR A 57 -18.83 0.61 3.26
CA TYR A 57 -20.16 0.85 2.70
C TYR A 57 -21.19 1.27 3.76
N GLY A 58 -20.82 1.29 5.05
CA GLY A 58 -21.73 1.56 6.16
C GLY A 58 -22.86 0.53 6.27
N CYS A 59 -22.65 -0.66 5.70
CA CYS A 59 -23.65 -1.71 5.56
C CYS A 59 -23.12 -2.97 6.23
N LYS A 60 -23.71 -3.36 7.36
CA LYS A 60 -23.42 -4.65 7.98
C LYS A 60 -23.94 -5.75 7.06
N VAL A 61 -23.03 -6.55 6.51
CA VAL A 61 -23.37 -7.79 5.81
C VAL A 61 -23.19 -8.91 6.83
N PRO A 62 -24.28 -9.50 7.36
CA PRO A 62 -24.18 -10.63 8.26
C PRO A 62 -23.43 -11.76 7.55
N LEU A 63 -22.45 -12.41 8.19
CA LEU A 63 -21.67 -13.46 7.52
C LEU A 63 -22.53 -14.63 7.03
N ARG A 64 -23.69 -14.89 7.65
CA ARG A 64 -24.67 -15.87 7.12
C ARG A 64 -25.09 -15.58 5.66
N GLU A 65 -25.04 -14.32 5.23
CA GLU A 65 -25.38 -13.93 3.85
C GLU A 65 -24.29 -14.40 2.87
N LEU A 66 -23.02 -14.53 3.30
CA LEU A 66 -21.96 -15.15 2.47
C LEU A 66 -22.14 -16.66 2.27
N PHE A 67 -23.14 -17.24 2.93
CA PHE A 67 -23.56 -18.63 2.75
C PHE A 67 -24.99 -18.72 2.19
N GLY A 68 -25.55 -17.58 1.76
CA GLY A 68 -26.86 -17.43 1.13
C GLY A 68 -26.77 -16.52 -0.10
N ASP A 69 -27.58 -15.46 -0.15
CA ASP A 69 -27.68 -14.58 -1.33
C ASP A 69 -26.39 -13.81 -1.68
N ALA A 70 -25.45 -13.70 -0.74
CA ALA A 70 -24.15 -13.04 -0.91
C ALA A 70 -22.96 -14.02 -1.01
N GLN A 71 -23.20 -15.28 -1.37
CA GLN A 71 -22.16 -16.33 -1.42
C GLN A 71 -21.07 -16.10 -2.48
N THR A 72 -21.36 -15.32 -3.51
CA THR A 72 -20.42 -15.01 -4.60
C THR A 72 -20.09 -13.53 -4.65
N LEU A 73 -19.05 -13.17 -5.38
CA LEU A 73 -18.69 -11.77 -5.62
C LEU A 73 -19.86 -10.96 -6.20
N SER A 74 -20.58 -11.56 -7.16
CA SER A 74 -21.82 -11.01 -7.71
C SER A 74 -22.93 -10.87 -6.65
N GLY A 75 -23.14 -11.90 -5.83
CA GLY A 75 -24.16 -11.91 -4.77
C GLY A 75 -23.91 -10.86 -3.69
N LEU A 76 -22.67 -10.75 -3.22
CA LEU A 76 -22.26 -9.75 -2.23
C LEU A 76 -22.38 -8.33 -2.75
N THR A 77 -22.05 -8.12 -4.02
CA THR A 77 -22.26 -6.86 -4.72
C THR A 77 -23.75 -6.51 -4.81
N ALA A 78 -24.62 -7.48 -5.07
CA ALA A 78 -26.08 -7.29 -5.11
C ALA A 78 -26.66 -7.00 -3.72
N TYR A 79 -26.17 -7.68 -2.69
CA TYR A 79 -26.57 -7.46 -1.31
C TYR A 79 -26.24 -6.03 -0.86
N LEU A 80 -25.00 -5.59 -1.08
CA LEU A 80 -24.54 -4.23 -0.75
C LEU A 80 -25.35 -3.17 -1.47
N ARG A 81 -25.71 -3.39 -2.75
CA ARG A 81 -26.55 -2.47 -3.51
C ARG A 81 -27.94 -2.26 -2.92
N THR A 82 -28.49 -3.30 -2.31
CA THR A 82 -29.86 -3.30 -1.80
C THR A 82 -29.93 -2.77 -0.37
N HIS A 83 -28.91 -3.06 0.44
CA HIS A 83 -28.92 -2.83 1.89
C HIS A 83 -28.01 -1.69 2.34
N ALA A 84 -27.05 -1.24 1.51
CA ALA A 84 -26.23 -0.09 1.85
C ALA A 84 -26.99 1.23 1.66
N PRO A 85 -26.69 2.28 2.46
CA PRO A 85 -27.26 3.61 2.28
C PRO A 85 -27.13 4.12 0.82
N PRO A 86 -28.12 4.84 0.28
CA PRO A 86 -28.14 5.24 -1.14
C PRO A 86 -26.99 6.18 -1.57
N ASP A 87 -26.25 6.76 -0.64
CA ASP A 87 -25.06 7.57 -0.90
C ASP A 87 -23.73 6.77 -0.90
N THR A 88 -23.74 5.46 -0.58
CA THR A 88 -22.54 4.61 -0.49
C THR A 88 -22.39 3.60 -1.63
N THR A 89 -23.43 3.39 -2.45
CA THR A 89 -23.38 2.53 -3.65
C THR A 89 -23.27 3.36 -4.93
N PRO A 90 -22.37 3.02 -5.88
CA PRO A 90 -22.28 3.72 -7.17
C PRO A 90 -23.61 3.59 -7.92
N ALA A 91 -24.14 4.70 -8.45
CA ALA A 91 -25.40 4.70 -9.20
C ALA A 91 -25.31 3.79 -10.45
N PRO A 92 -26.35 3.00 -10.77
CA PRO A 92 -26.33 2.14 -11.96
C PRO A 92 -26.24 2.99 -13.23
N VAL A 93 -25.37 2.57 -14.14
CA VAL A 93 -25.22 3.17 -15.47
C VAL A 93 -26.48 2.87 -16.28
N ALA A 94 -27.15 3.92 -16.79
CA ALA A 94 -28.31 3.76 -17.66
C ALA A 94 -27.92 3.00 -18.94
N PRO A 95 -28.72 2.03 -19.41
CA PRO A 95 -28.41 1.32 -20.64
C PRO A 95 -28.47 2.30 -21.83
N PRO A 96 -27.66 2.06 -22.87
CA PRO A 96 -27.63 2.93 -24.05
C PRO A 96 -29.00 2.91 -24.75
N PRO A 97 -29.42 4.04 -25.34
CA PRO A 97 -30.67 4.08 -26.09
C PRO A 97 -30.61 3.11 -27.27
N VAL A 98 -31.66 2.32 -27.41
CA VAL A 98 -31.87 1.43 -28.56
C VAL A 98 -32.27 2.31 -29.74
N ASP A 99 -31.34 2.51 -30.68
CA ASP A 99 -31.63 3.19 -31.94
C ASP A 99 -32.56 2.29 -32.77
N SER A 100 -33.81 2.72 -32.89
CA SER A 100 -34.77 2.23 -33.86
C SER A 100 -34.33 2.62 -35.28
N GLU A 101 -34.17 1.63 -36.15
CA GLU A 101 -33.89 1.82 -37.58
C GLU A 101 -34.92 2.75 -38.27
N PRO A 102 -34.47 3.74 -39.06
CA PRO A 102 -35.27 4.32 -40.11
C PRO A 102 -35.03 3.59 -41.44
N GLY A 103 -36.11 3.03 -41.99
CA GLY A 103 -36.12 2.19 -43.17
C GLY A 103 -35.66 2.86 -44.48
N LEU A 104 -35.22 1.98 -45.37
CA LEU A 104 -34.94 2.20 -46.79
C LEU A 104 -36.11 2.85 -47.53
N THR A 105 -35.86 3.99 -48.19
CA THR A 105 -36.57 4.35 -49.43
C THR A 105 -35.59 4.99 -50.43
N THR A 106 -35.53 4.41 -51.63
CA THR A 106 -34.83 4.89 -52.83
C THR A 106 -35.84 5.60 -53.77
N PRO A 107 -35.39 6.34 -54.82
CA PRO A 107 -35.76 7.74 -55.06
C PRO A 107 -36.84 7.94 -56.14
N SER A 108 -37.26 9.19 -56.36
CA SER A 108 -37.70 9.67 -57.67
C SER A 108 -37.35 11.14 -57.90
N ALA A 109 -37.01 11.40 -59.16
CA ALA A 109 -36.30 12.54 -59.72
C ALA A 109 -37.11 13.86 -59.76
N GLU A 110 -36.41 14.99 -59.83
CA GLU A 110 -36.33 15.83 -61.05
C GLU A 110 -35.44 17.07 -60.82
N THR A 111 -34.75 17.46 -61.89
CA THR A 111 -33.73 18.52 -61.99
C THR A 111 -34.38 19.92 -62.02
N PRO A 112 -33.65 20.99 -61.63
CA PRO A 112 -33.14 21.85 -62.70
C PRO A 112 -31.73 22.44 -62.46
N THR A 113 -31.15 22.83 -63.59
CA THR A 113 -29.85 23.45 -63.89
C THR A 113 -29.48 24.70 -63.09
N PRO A 114 -28.16 24.99 -62.98
CA PRO A 114 -27.67 26.35 -63.02
C PRO A 114 -26.60 26.59 -64.10
N ASP A 115 -26.74 27.76 -64.74
CA ASP A 115 -25.74 28.41 -65.58
C ASP A 115 -24.49 28.81 -64.78
N GLY A 116 -23.33 28.66 -65.44
CA GLY A 116 -22.29 29.70 -65.54
C GLY A 116 -21.48 30.09 -64.30
N ALA A 117 -20.26 29.54 -64.20
CA ALA A 117 -18.97 30.26 -64.29
C ALA A 117 -17.86 29.53 -63.52
N SER A 118 -16.85 29.10 -64.27
CA SER A 118 -15.69 28.29 -63.87
C SER A 118 -14.46 29.13 -63.51
N SER A 119 -13.64 28.65 -62.56
CA SER A 119 -12.19 28.46 -62.76
C SER A 119 -11.50 27.62 -61.67
N PRO A 120 -10.35 26.98 -61.98
CA PRO A 120 -10.11 25.58 -61.62
C PRO A 120 -8.80 25.30 -60.84
N GLY A 121 -8.69 24.09 -60.26
CA GLY A 121 -7.39 23.44 -59.97
C GLY A 121 -7.17 22.95 -58.54
N ALA A 122 -7.74 21.78 -58.19
CA ALA A 122 -7.27 20.96 -57.05
C ALA A 122 -7.83 19.52 -57.02
N SER A 123 -8.94 19.20 -57.71
CA SER A 123 -9.65 17.92 -57.49
C SER A 123 -9.30 16.76 -58.44
N THR A 124 -8.49 16.96 -59.48
CA THR A 124 -8.21 15.92 -60.48
C THR A 124 -7.07 14.98 -60.08
N ALA A 125 -6.05 15.46 -59.36
CA ALA A 125 -4.91 14.63 -58.96
C ALA A 125 -5.28 13.54 -57.93
N VAL A 126 -6.23 13.82 -57.03
CA VAL A 126 -6.68 12.85 -56.02
C VAL A 126 -7.58 11.79 -56.65
N GLN A 127 -8.40 12.15 -57.64
CA GLN A 127 -9.25 11.19 -58.35
C GLN A 127 -8.45 10.25 -59.25
N ASP A 128 -7.37 10.73 -59.87
CA ASP A 128 -6.47 9.88 -60.66
C ASP A 128 -5.67 8.91 -59.76
N LEU A 129 -5.23 9.36 -58.58
CA LEU A 129 -4.53 8.51 -57.60
C LEU A 129 -5.42 7.38 -57.04
N ILE A 130 -6.69 7.68 -56.73
CA ILE A 130 -7.67 6.68 -56.27
C ILE A 130 -7.95 5.66 -57.38
N ARG A 131 -7.97 6.09 -58.64
CA ARG A 131 -8.17 5.19 -59.79
C ARG A 131 -6.98 4.27 -60.02
N GLU A 132 -5.76 4.76 -59.87
CA GLU A 132 -4.55 3.93 -59.92
C GLU A 132 -4.50 2.93 -58.76
N GLN A 133 -4.82 3.34 -57.52
CA GLN A 133 -4.87 2.44 -56.37
C GLN A 133 -5.89 1.31 -56.55
N LEU A 134 -7.08 1.60 -57.08
CA LEU A 134 -8.11 0.59 -57.32
C LEU A 134 -7.70 -0.41 -58.41
N LEU A 135 -6.99 0.05 -59.46
CA LEU A 135 -6.44 -0.82 -60.50
C LEU A 135 -5.33 -1.74 -59.98
N VAL A 136 -4.49 -1.26 -59.04
CA VAL A 136 -3.45 -2.07 -58.39
C VAL A 136 -4.06 -3.12 -57.46
N MET A 137 -5.07 -2.76 -56.65
CA MET A 137 -5.79 -3.72 -55.79
C MET A 137 -6.50 -4.80 -56.61
N GLN A 138 -7.10 -4.45 -57.74
CA GLN A 138 -7.77 -5.42 -58.61
C GLN A 138 -6.78 -6.42 -59.23
N ARG A 139 -5.55 -5.98 -59.53
CA ARG A 139 -4.47 -6.83 -60.05
C ARG A 139 -3.87 -7.74 -58.98
N GLN A 140 -3.78 -7.27 -57.72
CA GLN A 140 -3.34 -8.08 -56.58
C GLN A 140 -4.37 -9.17 -56.22
N LEU A 141 -5.67 -8.86 -56.31
CA LEU A 141 -6.74 -9.84 -56.08
C LEU A 141 -6.82 -10.92 -57.16
N GLN A 142 -6.53 -10.58 -58.43
CA GLN A 142 -6.41 -11.57 -59.51
C GLN A 142 -5.19 -12.47 -59.35
N LEU A 143 -4.06 -11.94 -58.86
CA LEU A 143 -2.84 -12.73 -58.58
C LEU A 143 -2.99 -13.69 -57.38
N LEU A 144 -3.90 -13.40 -56.45
CA LEU A 144 -4.22 -14.26 -55.31
C LEU A 144 -5.30 -15.32 -55.63
N ALA A 145 -6.06 -15.15 -56.71
CA ALA A 145 -7.12 -16.05 -57.12
C ALA A 145 -6.65 -17.22 -58.01
N ASP A 146 -5.49 -17.11 -58.67
CA ASP A 146 -4.97 -18.10 -59.63
C ASP A 146 -3.88 -19.04 -59.05
N GLY A 147 -3.78 -19.19 -57.72
CA GLY A 147 -2.88 -20.15 -57.08
C GLY A 147 -3.60 -21.44 -56.64
N GLU A 148 -3.36 -22.57 -57.31
CA GLU A 148 -3.89 -23.88 -56.92
C GLU A 148 -3.42 -24.35 -55.51
N PRO A 149 -4.21 -25.17 -54.79
CA PRO A 149 -3.93 -25.57 -53.41
C PRO A 149 -3.01 -26.80 -53.31
N ALA A 150 -1.97 -26.72 -52.48
CA ALA A 150 -1.13 -27.87 -52.10
C ALA A 150 -1.70 -28.57 -50.84
N PRO A 151 -1.52 -29.91 -50.68
CA PRO A 151 -2.25 -30.73 -49.71
C PRO A 151 -1.67 -30.67 -48.28
N PRO A 152 -2.43 -31.11 -47.25
CA PRO A 152 -2.05 -30.91 -45.85
C PRO A 152 -0.98 -31.91 -45.40
N VAL A 153 0.07 -31.40 -44.73
CA VAL A 153 1.09 -32.21 -44.06
C VAL A 153 0.78 -32.20 -42.55
N GLY A 154 0.64 -33.40 -41.98
CA GLY A 154 0.36 -33.62 -40.56
C GLY A 154 1.53 -33.26 -39.62
N PRO A 155 1.30 -33.28 -38.30
CA PRO A 155 2.29 -32.83 -37.33
C PRO A 155 3.46 -33.81 -37.22
N ALA A 156 4.68 -33.32 -37.46
CA ALA A 156 5.91 -34.07 -37.26
C ALA A 156 6.39 -33.96 -35.80
N THR A 157 6.61 -35.12 -35.20
CA THR A 157 7.31 -35.36 -33.94
C THR A 157 8.83 -35.20 -34.10
N GLY A 158 9.51 -34.42 -33.25
CA GLY A 158 10.98 -34.46 -33.10
C GLY A 158 11.57 -33.25 -32.35
N PRO A 159 12.63 -33.42 -31.54
CA PRO A 159 12.86 -32.64 -30.32
C PRO A 159 13.77 -31.42 -30.52
N VAL A 160 13.50 -30.33 -29.78
CA VAL A 160 14.46 -29.23 -29.58
C VAL A 160 14.68 -29.02 -28.09
N SER A 161 15.97 -29.00 -27.76
CA SER A 161 16.63 -29.03 -26.46
C SER A 161 16.11 -28.01 -25.44
N ARG A 162 15.82 -28.46 -24.20
CA ARG A 162 15.71 -27.61 -23.01
C ARG A 162 17.11 -27.32 -22.47
N ALA A 163 17.46 -26.05 -22.39
CA ALA A 163 18.59 -25.55 -21.61
C ALA A 163 18.10 -24.46 -20.64
N GLY A 164 18.30 -24.72 -19.34
CA GLY A 164 18.51 -23.73 -18.27
C GLY A 164 17.37 -22.78 -17.92
N ALA A 165 16.45 -23.23 -17.06
CA ALA A 165 15.58 -22.32 -16.31
C ALA A 165 16.44 -21.57 -15.27
N SER A 166 16.59 -20.26 -15.46
CA SER A 166 17.05 -19.32 -14.42
C SER A 166 15.84 -19.00 -13.52
N THR A 167 15.96 -19.39 -12.26
CA THR A 167 14.98 -19.22 -11.19
C THR A 167 14.82 -17.73 -10.88
N ARG A 168 13.61 -17.21 -11.14
CA ARG A 168 13.21 -15.83 -10.85
C ARG A 168 12.84 -15.70 -9.36
N VAL A 169 13.40 -14.68 -8.73
CA VAL A 169 13.12 -14.24 -7.35
C VAL A 169 11.77 -13.52 -7.33
N ALA A 170 10.87 -13.90 -6.42
CA ALA A 170 9.59 -13.24 -6.20
C ALA A 170 9.80 -11.89 -5.48
N LEU A 171 9.28 -10.81 -6.07
CA LEU A 171 9.27 -9.46 -5.50
C LEU A 171 7.98 -9.28 -4.69
N SER A 172 8.10 -8.86 -3.42
CA SER A 172 6.99 -8.45 -2.54
C SER A 172 6.15 -7.32 -3.16
N PRO A 173 4.84 -7.23 -2.85
CA PRO A 173 3.95 -6.24 -3.46
C PRO A 173 4.22 -4.82 -2.93
N PRO A 174 4.16 -3.78 -3.79
CA PRO A 174 4.39 -2.39 -3.42
C PRO A 174 3.16 -1.78 -2.73
N LYS A 175 3.42 -0.94 -1.73
CA LYS A 175 2.41 -0.12 -1.04
C LYS A 175 1.65 0.75 -2.03
N SER A 176 0.32 0.79 -1.90
CA SER A 176 -0.53 1.65 -2.72
C SER A 176 -0.26 3.13 -2.42
N VAL A 177 0.41 3.80 -3.35
CA VAL A 177 0.54 5.26 -3.34
C VAL A 177 -0.43 5.80 -4.39
N VAL A 178 -1.49 6.45 -3.92
CA VAL A 178 -2.53 7.02 -4.80
C VAL A 178 -1.88 8.08 -5.72
N PRO A 179 -1.90 7.87 -7.04
CA PRO A 179 -1.23 8.79 -7.94
C PRO A 179 -2.20 9.89 -8.39
N LEU A 180 -1.68 10.92 -9.07
CA LEU A 180 -2.34 12.21 -9.31
C LEU A 180 -3.45 12.11 -10.39
N ALA A 181 -4.37 11.16 -10.28
CA ALA A 181 -5.57 11.14 -11.09
C ALA A 181 -6.56 12.17 -10.52
N PRO A 182 -7.06 13.13 -11.32
CA PRO A 182 -8.21 13.92 -10.91
C PRO A 182 -9.40 12.97 -10.70
N GLY A 183 -9.83 12.82 -9.45
CA GLY A 183 -10.94 11.95 -9.07
C GLY A 183 -10.60 10.75 -8.19
N ALA A 184 -9.33 10.52 -7.80
CA ALA A 184 -9.02 9.50 -6.82
C ALA A 184 -9.63 9.87 -5.45
N ARG A 185 -10.68 9.15 -5.04
CA ARG A 185 -11.33 9.34 -3.73
C ARG A 185 -10.34 8.93 -2.64
N SER A 186 -9.93 9.90 -1.82
CA SER A 186 -9.25 9.62 -0.54
C SER A 186 -10.19 8.76 0.32
N SER A 187 -9.78 7.52 0.59
CA SER A 187 -10.49 6.53 1.42
C SER A 187 -10.35 6.78 2.92
N ALA A 188 -9.87 7.95 3.35
CA ALA A 188 -9.78 8.29 4.76
C ALA A 188 -11.18 8.59 5.32
N THR A 189 -11.83 7.57 5.89
CA THR A 189 -12.88 7.72 6.89
C THR A 189 -12.26 8.45 8.08
N SER A 190 -12.62 9.73 8.26
CA SER A 190 -12.27 10.42 9.51
C SER A 190 -13.06 9.79 10.66
N PRO A 191 -12.44 9.62 11.85
CA PRO A 191 -13.15 9.13 13.02
C PRO A 191 -14.28 10.09 13.39
N VAL A 192 -15.46 9.52 13.65
CA VAL A 192 -16.65 10.09 14.30
C VAL A 192 -16.93 11.57 13.98
N GLU A 193 -17.88 11.84 13.08
CA GLU A 193 -18.49 13.18 12.97
C GLU A 193 -19.18 13.54 14.29
N THR A 194 -18.49 14.28 15.16
CA THR A 194 -19.12 14.90 16.32
C THR A 194 -20.04 16.03 15.85
N ALA A 195 -21.13 16.26 16.57
CA ALA A 195 -22.05 17.37 16.29
C ALA A 195 -21.32 18.74 16.30
N GLU A 196 -20.24 18.84 17.08
CA GLU A 196 -19.36 20.00 17.15
C GLU A 196 -18.54 20.21 15.86
N ARG A 197 -17.93 19.14 15.32
CA ARG A 197 -17.21 19.19 14.04
C ARG A 197 -18.14 19.62 12.89
N THR A 198 -19.34 19.05 12.84
CA THR A 198 -20.34 19.41 11.82
C THR A 198 -20.76 20.87 11.92
N ARG A 199 -20.96 21.37 13.15
CA ARG A 199 -21.28 22.78 13.39
C ARG A 199 -20.14 23.69 12.91
N TYR A 200 -18.91 23.37 13.28
CA TYR A 200 -17.74 24.14 12.89
C TYR A 200 -17.57 24.22 11.37
N LEU A 201 -17.65 23.09 10.66
CA LEU A 201 -17.53 23.06 9.20
C LEU A 201 -18.62 23.90 8.51
N LYS A 202 -19.83 23.92 9.08
CA LYS A 202 -20.91 24.78 8.59
C LYS A 202 -20.61 26.26 8.83
N GLU A 203 -20.15 26.63 10.02
CA GLU A 203 -19.78 28.01 10.34
C GLU A 203 -18.64 28.51 9.43
N LEU A 204 -17.63 27.68 9.19
CA LEU A 204 -16.56 27.98 8.24
C LEU A 204 -17.09 28.13 6.81
N ALA A 205 -18.01 27.24 6.39
CA ALA A 205 -18.63 27.32 5.06
C ALA A 205 -19.46 28.59 4.87
N ASP A 206 -20.21 29.01 5.90
CA ASP A 206 -20.99 30.24 5.88
C ASP A 206 -20.07 31.48 5.83
N ARG A 207 -18.97 31.47 6.59
CA ARG A 207 -17.98 32.56 6.64
C ARG A 207 -17.24 32.70 5.31
N LEU A 208 -16.65 31.62 4.82
CA LEU A 208 -15.93 31.59 3.54
C LEU A 208 -16.88 31.87 2.36
N GLY A 209 -18.08 31.28 2.36
CA GLY A 209 -19.09 31.49 1.34
C GLY A 209 -19.64 32.91 1.30
N SER A 210 -19.69 33.60 2.43
CA SER A 210 -20.03 35.03 2.49
C SER A 210 -18.90 35.90 1.95
N ARG A 211 -17.65 35.58 2.31
CA ARG A 211 -16.46 36.29 1.81
C ARG A 211 -16.31 36.14 0.30
N THR A 212 -16.51 34.93 -0.24
CA THR A 212 -16.20 34.55 -1.63
C THR A 212 -17.44 34.24 -2.46
N LYS A 213 -18.53 34.98 -2.19
CA LYS A 213 -19.86 34.73 -2.76
C LYS A 213 -19.86 34.73 -4.28
N GLY A 214 -19.24 35.72 -4.89
CA GLY A 214 -19.10 35.87 -6.34
C GLY A 214 -18.32 34.70 -6.94
N SER A 215 -17.23 34.27 -6.31
CA SER A 215 -16.48 33.07 -6.74
C SER A 215 -17.33 31.81 -6.70
N LYS A 216 -18.11 31.59 -5.63
CA LYS A 216 -19.04 30.45 -5.49
C LYS A 216 -20.14 30.46 -6.55
N GLU A 217 -20.78 31.62 -6.75
CA GLU A 217 -21.82 31.81 -7.77
C GLU A 217 -21.26 31.66 -9.20
N PHE A 218 -20.03 32.14 -9.44
CA PHE A 218 -19.33 31.92 -10.69
C PHE A 218 -19.11 30.43 -10.93
N ALA A 219 -18.55 29.70 -9.96
CA ALA A 219 -18.32 28.26 -10.07
C ALA A 219 -19.62 27.50 -10.36
N GLN A 220 -20.73 27.85 -9.70
CA GLN A 220 -22.02 27.21 -9.93
C GLN A 220 -22.56 27.44 -11.35
N ARG A 221 -22.47 28.67 -11.88
CA ARG A 221 -22.90 28.98 -13.26
C ARG A 221 -21.98 28.36 -14.30
N PHE A 222 -20.69 28.27 -14.01
CA PHE A 222 -19.65 27.85 -14.95
C PHE A 222 -19.53 26.32 -15.06
N ARG A 223 -19.79 25.57 -13.97
CA ARG A 223 -19.68 24.10 -13.92
C ARG A 223 -20.41 23.34 -15.06
N PRO A 224 -21.63 23.69 -15.49
CA PRO A 224 -22.27 23.02 -16.63
C PRO A 224 -21.67 23.40 -17.99
N MET A 225 -20.89 24.48 -18.08
CA MET A 225 -20.35 25.00 -19.35
C MET A 225 -18.92 24.54 -19.63
N VAL A 226 -18.10 24.33 -18.60
CA VAL A 226 -16.69 23.97 -18.75
C VAL A 226 -16.33 22.82 -17.83
N ALA A 227 -15.82 21.74 -18.44
CA ALA A 227 -15.27 20.60 -17.72
C ALA A 227 -13.89 20.98 -17.17
N ASP A 228 -13.81 21.14 -15.85
CA ASP A 228 -12.57 21.46 -15.13
C ASP A 228 -12.34 20.44 -14.01
N SER A 229 -11.26 19.67 -14.13
CA SER A 229 -10.88 18.65 -13.16
C SER A 229 -10.59 19.22 -11.77
N ARG A 230 -10.19 20.49 -11.67
CA ARG A 230 -9.92 21.17 -10.40
C ARG A 230 -11.17 21.27 -9.52
N SER A 231 -12.36 21.31 -10.12
CA SER A 231 -13.63 21.40 -9.40
C SER A 231 -13.95 20.16 -8.54
N THR A 232 -13.25 19.05 -8.76
CA THR A 232 -13.49 17.77 -8.06
C THR A 232 -12.31 17.31 -7.21
N VAL A 233 -11.16 18.01 -7.25
CA VAL A 233 -9.99 17.66 -6.45
C VAL A 233 -10.32 17.86 -4.97
N GLY A 234 -10.20 16.80 -4.17
CA GLY A 234 -10.51 16.85 -2.73
C GLY A 234 -12.01 16.93 -2.41
N PHE A 235 -12.90 16.52 -3.33
CA PHE A 235 -14.34 16.53 -3.07
C PHE A 235 -14.73 15.60 -1.93
N ARG A 236 -15.43 16.18 -0.94
CA ARG A 236 -16.11 15.47 0.14
C ARG A 236 -17.50 16.06 0.31
N PRO A 237 -18.53 15.25 0.60
CA PRO A 237 -19.87 15.76 0.88
C PRO A 237 -19.89 16.82 2.00
N SER A 238 -19.08 16.64 3.04
CA SER A 238 -18.99 17.52 4.21
C SER A 238 -18.34 18.89 3.94
N THR A 239 -17.55 19.02 2.88
CA THR A 239 -16.88 20.29 2.51
C THR A 239 -17.36 20.86 1.18
N LYS A 240 -18.40 20.27 0.57
CA LYS A 240 -18.92 20.66 -0.75
C LYS A 240 -19.25 22.15 -0.86
N GLU A 241 -19.73 22.76 0.24
CA GLU A 241 -20.15 24.16 0.28
C GLU A 241 -18.99 25.15 0.36
N MET A 242 -17.76 24.66 0.47
CA MET A 242 -16.50 25.42 0.47
C MET A 242 -15.61 25.06 -0.73
N LEU A 243 -15.89 23.96 -1.42
CA LEU A 243 -15.07 23.48 -2.52
C LEU A 243 -15.47 24.12 -3.85
N TYR A 244 -14.82 25.23 -4.17
CA TYR A 244 -14.87 25.86 -5.48
C TYR A 244 -13.59 26.70 -5.69
N PRO A 245 -13.12 26.84 -6.93
CA PRO A 245 -11.98 27.70 -7.22
C PRO A 245 -12.30 29.17 -6.90
N ILE A 246 -11.36 29.87 -6.26
CA ILE A 246 -11.41 31.33 -6.13
C ILE A 246 -11.16 31.95 -7.51
N VAL A 247 -12.02 32.89 -7.91
CA VAL A 247 -11.93 33.56 -9.21
C VAL A 247 -11.14 34.85 -9.04
N ALA A 248 -9.89 34.84 -9.51
CA ALA A 248 -8.99 35.99 -9.46
C ALA A 248 -9.39 37.08 -10.48
N GLU A 249 -9.43 38.34 -10.04
CA GLU A 249 -9.57 39.51 -10.92
C GLU A 249 -8.19 40.08 -11.30
N ARG A 250 -7.27 40.18 -10.33
CA ARG A 250 -5.93 40.75 -10.54
C ARG A 250 -4.90 40.19 -9.57
N GLY A 251 -3.62 40.29 -9.92
CA GLY A 251 -2.49 40.00 -9.02
C GLY A 251 -1.36 41.02 -9.20
N GLN A 252 -0.58 41.27 -8.14
CA GLN A 252 0.60 42.15 -8.18
C GLN A 252 1.54 41.80 -7.03
N GLY A 253 2.83 41.62 -7.32
CA GLY A 253 3.81 41.24 -6.29
C GLY A 253 3.49 39.87 -5.68
N SER A 254 3.39 39.80 -4.36
CA SER A 254 2.97 38.60 -3.61
C SER A 254 1.45 38.48 -3.44
N ARG A 255 0.66 39.41 -3.98
CA ARG A 255 -0.77 39.55 -3.66
C ARG A 255 -1.68 39.21 -4.84
N LEU A 256 -2.87 38.72 -4.52
CA LEU A 256 -3.96 38.42 -5.46
C LEU A 256 -5.28 39.02 -4.94
N TRP A 257 -6.15 39.45 -5.83
CA TRP A 257 -7.50 39.93 -5.51
C TRP A 257 -8.53 39.15 -6.32
N ASP A 258 -9.56 38.66 -5.65
CA ASP A 258 -10.67 37.96 -6.30
C ASP A 258 -11.74 38.92 -6.80
N ILE A 259 -12.73 38.39 -7.53
CA ILE A 259 -13.87 39.15 -8.06
C ILE A 259 -14.82 39.70 -6.99
N ASP A 260 -14.66 39.27 -5.74
CA ASP A 260 -15.38 39.77 -4.58
C ASP A 260 -14.65 40.94 -3.90
N GLY A 261 -13.45 41.28 -4.39
CA GLY A 261 -12.60 42.35 -3.87
C GLY A 261 -11.71 41.92 -2.69
N ASN A 262 -11.69 40.65 -2.34
CA ASN A 262 -10.87 40.12 -1.25
C ASN A 262 -9.41 40.07 -1.66
N GLU A 263 -8.53 40.56 -0.79
CA GLU A 263 -7.08 40.43 -0.96
C GLU A 263 -6.56 39.12 -0.34
N TYR A 264 -5.56 38.54 -1.00
CA TYR A 264 -4.83 37.37 -0.55
C TYR A 264 -3.31 37.55 -0.67
N VAL A 265 -2.55 37.05 0.31
CA VAL A 265 -1.13 36.68 0.11
C VAL A 265 -1.07 35.34 -0.60
N ASP A 266 -0.42 35.28 -1.76
CA ASP A 266 -0.42 34.12 -2.63
C ASP A 266 0.75 33.17 -2.36
N LEU A 267 0.46 31.99 -1.80
CA LEU A 267 1.42 30.90 -1.63
C LEU A 267 1.47 29.93 -2.82
N THR A 268 0.53 30.01 -3.75
CA THR A 268 0.47 29.17 -4.94
C THR A 268 1.40 29.68 -6.04
N LEU A 269 1.46 31.00 -6.23
CA LEU A 269 2.33 31.69 -7.20
C LEU A 269 2.28 31.06 -8.60
N GLY A 270 1.08 30.77 -9.09
CA GLY A 270 0.88 30.12 -10.39
C GLY A 270 1.54 28.75 -10.47
N TYR A 271 1.45 27.95 -9.40
CA TYR A 271 2.06 26.61 -9.29
C TYR A 271 3.59 26.65 -9.40
N GLY A 272 4.20 27.74 -8.93
CA GLY A 272 5.65 27.98 -8.96
C GLY A 272 6.16 28.78 -10.16
N VAL A 273 5.29 29.31 -11.04
CA VAL A 273 5.65 30.18 -12.16
C VAL A 273 6.19 31.53 -11.69
N HIS A 274 5.57 32.14 -10.69
CA HIS A 274 5.82 33.54 -10.31
C HIS A 274 6.97 33.69 -9.30
N LEU A 275 8.19 33.26 -9.67
CA LEU A 275 9.39 33.44 -8.83
C LEU A 275 9.63 34.93 -8.46
N LEU A 276 9.34 35.84 -9.39
CA LEU A 276 9.47 37.29 -9.22
C LEU A 276 8.18 37.97 -8.73
N GLY A 277 7.18 37.19 -8.32
CA GLY A 277 5.82 37.66 -8.03
C GLY A 277 4.98 37.89 -9.29
N HIS A 278 3.73 38.29 -9.07
CA HIS A 278 2.77 38.66 -10.10
C HIS A 278 3.16 39.99 -10.76
N ASN A 279 3.02 40.05 -12.09
CA ASN A 279 3.25 41.26 -12.89
C ASN A 279 4.56 41.99 -12.55
N PRO A 280 5.72 41.30 -12.59
CA PRO A 280 6.99 41.92 -12.24
C PRO A 280 7.33 43.03 -13.24
N PRO A 281 7.77 44.22 -12.80
CA PRO A 281 7.97 45.38 -13.67
C PRO A 281 8.89 45.11 -14.87
N VAL A 282 9.92 44.28 -14.70
CA VAL A 282 10.87 43.91 -15.76
C VAL A 282 10.19 43.16 -16.90
N VAL A 283 9.23 42.29 -16.61
CA VAL A 283 8.47 41.54 -17.62
C VAL A 283 7.40 42.42 -18.25
N MET A 284 6.62 43.12 -17.43
CA MET A 284 5.51 43.96 -17.92
C MET A 284 5.98 45.10 -18.82
N SER A 285 7.12 45.72 -18.49
CA SER A 285 7.75 46.75 -19.32
C SER A 285 8.18 46.20 -20.68
N ALA A 286 8.80 45.02 -20.70
CA ALA A 286 9.23 44.36 -21.93
C ALA A 286 8.02 43.98 -22.81
N LEU A 287 6.96 43.45 -22.19
CA LEU A 287 5.74 43.05 -22.90
C LEU A 287 5.03 44.25 -23.53
N ARG A 288 4.84 45.36 -22.79
CA ARG A 288 4.23 46.60 -23.32
C ARG A 288 4.99 47.13 -24.54
N LYS A 289 6.32 47.23 -24.43
CA LYS A 289 7.19 47.65 -25.54
C LYS A 289 7.00 46.77 -26.78
N ARG A 290 6.79 45.46 -26.59
CA ARG A 290 6.55 44.56 -27.73
C ARG A 290 5.16 44.74 -28.32
N LEU A 291 4.15 44.94 -27.50
CA LEU A 291 2.77 45.17 -27.96
C LEU A 291 2.65 46.45 -28.78
N ASP A 292 3.40 47.51 -28.42
CA ASP A 292 3.44 48.76 -29.19
C ASP A 292 4.01 48.58 -30.62
N VAL A 293 4.88 47.59 -30.81
CA VAL A 293 5.48 47.25 -32.12
C VAL A 293 4.66 46.19 -32.88
N GLY A 294 3.88 45.38 -32.17
CA GLY A 294 3.16 44.23 -32.72
C GLY A 294 4.02 42.97 -32.89
N PHE A 295 3.41 41.89 -33.37
CA PHE A 295 4.08 40.61 -33.64
C PHE A 295 3.36 39.77 -34.69
N SER A 296 4.04 38.75 -35.21
CA SER A 296 3.49 37.82 -36.20
C SER A 296 3.94 36.39 -35.90
N LEU A 297 3.09 35.43 -36.26
CA LEU A 297 3.41 34.00 -36.24
C LEU A 297 3.77 33.52 -37.64
N GLY A 298 4.58 32.47 -37.73
CA GLY A 298 5.14 31.94 -38.98
C GLY A 298 6.64 32.23 -39.09
N PRO A 299 7.06 33.50 -39.31
CA PRO A 299 8.47 33.86 -39.29
C PRO A 299 9.09 33.77 -37.89
N ARG A 300 10.39 33.43 -37.81
CA ARG A 300 11.14 33.42 -36.55
C ARG A 300 11.45 34.85 -36.08
N THR A 301 11.34 35.11 -34.77
CA THR A 301 11.79 36.36 -34.15
C THR A 301 13.28 36.30 -33.78
N GLN A 302 13.99 37.44 -33.86
CA GLN A 302 15.40 37.54 -33.45
C GLN A 302 15.61 37.22 -31.96
N LEU A 303 14.57 37.41 -31.13
CA LEU A 303 14.61 37.13 -29.70
C LEU A 303 14.91 35.66 -29.37
N VAL A 304 14.66 34.74 -30.30
CA VAL A 304 14.95 33.30 -30.11
C VAL A 304 16.44 33.08 -29.84
N GLU A 305 17.31 33.80 -30.54
CA GLU A 305 18.76 33.72 -30.37
C GLU A 305 19.16 34.12 -28.95
N GLU A 306 18.69 35.27 -28.49
CA GLU A 306 19.04 35.82 -27.17
C GLU A 306 18.51 34.95 -26.02
N VAL A 307 17.28 34.44 -26.15
CA VAL A 307 16.70 33.52 -25.16
C VAL A 307 17.46 32.20 -25.14
N ALA A 308 17.78 31.64 -26.31
CA ALA A 308 18.56 30.42 -26.39
C ALA A 308 19.94 30.60 -25.74
N ALA A 309 20.66 31.66 -26.11
CA ALA A 309 21.96 31.98 -25.52
C ALA A 309 21.88 32.13 -23.99
N GLY A 310 20.85 32.80 -23.48
CA GLY A 310 20.65 32.95 -22.03
C GLY A 310 20.41 31.64 -21.30
N ILE A 311 19.61 30.73 -21.86
CA ILE A 311 19.38 29.42 -21.26
C ILE A 311 20.66 28.58 -21.29
N LEU A 312 21.36 28.54 -22.42
CA LEU A 312 22.58 27.75 -22.58
C LEU A 312 23.70 28.25 -21.66
N GLU A 313 23.87 29.56 -21.52
CA GLU A 313 24.83 30.18 -20.61
C GLU A 313 24.53 29.82 -19.14
N LEU A 314 23.27 29.97 -18.71
CA LEU A 314 22.90 29.72 -17.31
C LEU A 314 22.94 28.23 -16.94
N THR A 315 22.57 27.34 -17.86
CA THR A 315 22.43 25.90 -17.58
C THR A 315 23.65 25.07 -17.98
N GLY A 316 24.54 25.61 -18.82
CA GLY A 316 25.67 24.89 -19.40
C GLY A 316 25.24 23.72 -20.30
N MET A 317 24.09 23.85 -20.97
CA MET A 317 23.63 22.94 -22.02
C MET A 317 24.20 23.37 -23.38
N ASP A 318 24.17 22.47 -24.37
CA ASP A 318 24.78 22.74 -25.69
C ASP A 318 23.76 23.28 -26.69
N ARG A 319 22.55 22.72 -26.70
CA ARG A 319 21.47 23.08 -27.64
C ARG A 319 20.12 23.11 -26.92
N VAL A 320 19.18 23.91 -27.43
CA VAL A 320 17.85 24.13 -26.84
C VAL A 320 16.77 24.20 -27.90
N ALA A 321 15.58 23.72 -27.57
CA ALA A 321 14.36 23.88 -28.35
C ALA A 321 13.19 24.37 -27.47
N PHE A 322 12.22 25.04 -28.11
CA PHE A 322 11.10 25.71 -27.44
C PHE A 322 9.77 25.09 -27.85
N LEU A 323 8.92 24.86 -26.86
CA LEU A 323 7.63 24.18 -26.90
C LEU A 323 6.62 25.01 -26.09
N ASN A 324 5.37 24.54 -25.99
CA ASN A 324 4.28 25.34 -25.41
C ASN A 324 4.00 24.97 -23.95
N SER A 325 4.40 23.79 -23.50
CA SER A 325 4.15 23.30 -22.15
C SER A 325 5.27 22.38 -21.63
N GLY A 326 5.28 22.16 -20.32
CA GLY A 326 6.16 21.15 -19.70
C GLY A 326 5.88 19.74 -20.19
N THR A 327 4.60 19.38 -20.39
CA THR A 327 4.20 18.08 -20.96
C THR A 327 4.82 17.86 -22.34
N GLU A 328 4.81 18.88 -23.21
CA GLU A 328 5.44 18.80 -24.53
C GLU A 328 6.97 18.64 -24.44
N ALA A 329 7.61 19.29 -23.46
CA ALA A 329 9.05 19.16 -23.21
C ALA A 329 9.42 17.76 -22.75
N VAL A 330 8.67 17.16 -21.82
CA VAL A 330 8.87 15.76 -21.38
C VAL A 330 8.64 14.78 -22.53
N MET A 331 7.52 14.92 -23.25
CA MET A 331 7.21 14.07 -24.41
C MET A 331 8.36 14.12 -25.44
N THR A 332 8.87 15.33 -25.72
CA THR A 332 9.99 15.51 -26.64
C THR A 332 11.28 14.90 -26.08
N ALA A 333 11.55 15.02 -24.77
CA ALA A 333 12.74 14.45 -24.15
C ALA A 333 12.78 12.93 -24.26
N VAL A 334 11.65 12.26 -23.99
CA VAL A 334 11.52 10.81 -24.19
C VAL A 334 11.76 10.46 -25.66
N ARG A 335 11.16 11.20 -26.60
CA ARG A 335 11.34 10.97 -28.04
C ARG A 335 12.80 11.13 -28.48
N LEU A 336 13.50 12.17 -28.02
CA LEU A 336 14.91 12.39 -28.35
C LEU A 336 15.82 11.35 -27.74
N ALA A 337 15.56 10.91 -26.50
CA ALA A 337 16.32 9.85 -25.89
C ALA A 337 16.19 8.54 -26.68
N ARG A 338 14.97 8.18 -27.12
CA ARG A 338 14.73 7.03 -28.00
C ARG A 338 15.46 7.18 -29.33
N ALA A 339 15.28 8.30 -30.02
CA ALA A 339 15.95 8.56 -31.31
C ALA A 339 17.48 8.52 -31.20
N ALA A 340 18.05 9.07 -30.12
CA ALA A 340 19.50 9.11 -29.91
C ALA A 340 20.11 7.77 -29.48
N THR A 341 19.31 6.84 -28.93
CA THR A 341 19.79 5.54 -28.44
C THR A 341 19.38 4.37 -29.31
N GLY A 342 18.32 4.52 -30.12
CA GLY A 342 17.67 3.41 -30.83
C GLY A 342 16.96 2.42 -29.90
N ARG A 343 16.65 2.82 -28.66
CA ARG A 343 16.02 1.99 -27.62
C ARG A 343 14.62 2.52 -27.29
N ASP A 344 13.74 1.68 -26.76
CA ASP A 344 12.33 2.06 -26.50
C ASP A 344 12.01 2.30 -25.02
N LYS A 345 12.63 1.53 -24.11
CA LYS A 345 12.24 1.49 -22.70
C LYS A 345 12.75 2.71 -21.93
N ILE A 346 11.94 3.21 -21.01
CA ILE A 346 12.32 4.28 -20.09
C ILE A 346 12.04 3.89 -18.64
N VAL A 347 12.75 4.52 -17.72
CA VAL A 347 12.46 4.47 -16.29
C VAL A 347 11.90 5.81 -15.83
N VAL A 348 10.85 5.77 -15.02
CA VAL A 348 10.31 6.88 -14.24
C VAL A 348 10.20 6.47 -12.77
N PHE A 349 9.94 7.42 -11.88
CA PHE A 349 9.83 7.16 -10.44
C PHE A 349 8.43 7.40 -9.89
N SER A 350 7.96 6.56 -8.96
CA SER A 350 6.58 6.53 -8.45
C SER A 350 6.08 7.83 -7.80
N THR A 351 7.00 8.65 -7.28
CA THR A 351 6.68 9.92 -6.61
C THR A 351 6.78 11.15 -7.53
N ALA A 352 7.31 10.98 -8.75
CA ALA A 352 7.55 12.08 -9.68
C ALA A 352 6.30 12.47 -10.49
N TYR A 353 6.25 13.72 -10.95
CA TYR A 353 5.22 14.19 -11.87
C TYR A 353 5.83 14.81 -13.12
N HIS A 354 5.55 14.22 -14.28
CA HIS A 354 6.15 14.59 -15.57
C HIS A 354 5.13 15.15 -16.59
N GLY A 355 4.03 15.71 -16.09
CA GLY A 355 2.93 16.19 -16.93
C GLY A 355 1.87 15.12 -17.20
N HIS A 356 1.15 15.26 -18.30
CA HIS A 356 0.02 14.38 -18.67
C HIS A 356 0.25 13.68 -20.02
N PHE A 357 1.50 13.41 -20.36
CA PHE A 357 1.85 12.58 -21.51
C PHE A 357 1.62 11.11 -21.15
N ASP A 358 0.89 10.37 -21.98
CA ASP A 358 0.42 9.01 -21.66
C ASP A 358 1.51 8.05 -21.17
N SER A 359 2.72 8.07 -21.77
CA SER A 359 3.82 7.18 -21.34
C SER A 359 4.47 7.55 -20.00
N VAL A 360 4.04 8.62 -19.34
CA VAL A 360 4.47 8.92 -17.96
C VAL A 360 3.30 8.82 -16.96
N LEU A 361 2.10 8.46 -17.43
CA LEU A 361 0.92 8.20 -16.60
C LEU A 361 0.84 6.70 -16.28
N ALA A 362 1.79 6.22 -15.49
CA ALA A 362 1.97 4.81 -15.20
C ALA A 362 2.21 4.54 -13.71
N VAL A 363 1.85 3.34 -13.23
CA VAL A 363 2.09 2.86 -11.86
C VAL A 363 2.73 1.47 -11.87
N PRO A 364 3.52 1.11 -10.84
CA PRO A 364 4.10 -0.23 -10.77
C PRO A 364 3.01 -1.30 -10.68
N SER A 365 3.24 -2.43 -11.32
CA SER A 365 2.40 -3.63 -11.21
C SER A 365 3.29 -4.84 -10.91
N HIS A 366 2.81 -5.74 -10.07
CA HIS A 366 3.50 -6.98 -9.72
C HIS A 366 2.58 -8.14 -10.08
N GLU A 367 2.63 -8.57 -11.35
CA GLU A 367 1.88 -9.73 -11.82
C GLU A 367 2.78 -10.97 -11.82
N ASN A 368 2.37 -12.04 -11.14
CA ASN A 368 3.05 -13.33 -11.15
C ASN A 368 4.55 -13.26 -10.78
N GLY A 369 4.95 -12.34 -9.90
CA GLY A 369 6.36 -12.13 -9.52
C GLY A 369 7.21 -11.48 -10.61
N VAL A 370 6.61 -10.97 -11.69
CA VAL A 370 7.29 -10.20 -12.74
C VAL A 370 7.00 -8.72 -12.51
N PHE A 371 8.07 -7.92 -12.41
CA PHE A 371 7.98 -6.48 -12.36
C PHE A 371 7.37 -5.93 -13.67
N GLY A 372 6.21 -5.28 -13.56
CA GLY A 372 5.43 -4.74 -14.66
C GLY A 372 4.96 -3.31 -14.38
N THR A 373 4.20 -2.74 -15.32
CA THR A 373 3.69 -1.37 -15.21
C THR A 373 2.30 -1.32 -15.85
N GLN A 374 1.37 -0.61 -15.21
CA GLN A 374 -0.01 -0.48 -15.67
C GLN A 374 -0.43 0.99 -15.78
N PRO A 375 -1.47 1.31 -16.58
CA PRO A 375 -1.97 2.67 -16.72
C PRO A 375 -2.40 3.28 -15.39
N LEU A 376 -2.08 4.57 -15.21
CA LEU A 376 -2.46 5.32 -14.02
C LEU A 376 -3.96 5.60 -13.92
N ALA A 377 -4.60 5.90 -15.05
CA ALA A 377 -5.97 6.39 -15.08
C ALA A 377 -6.72 5.84 -16.30
N PRO A 378 -8.06 5.76 -16.23
CA PRO A 378 -8.89 5.42 -17.38
C PRO A 378 -8.58 6.33 -18.59
N GLY A 379 -8.59 5.75 -19.78
CA GLY A 379 -8.27 6.45 -21.04
C GLY A 379 -6.79 6.42 -21.42
N VAL A 380 -5.88 6.09 -20.51
CA VAL A 380 -4.48 5.79 -20.84
C VAL A 380 -4.39 4.35 -21.33
N SER A 381 -3.91 4.16 -22.57
CA SER A 381 -3.77 2.82 -23.15
C SER A 381 -2.68 2.01 -22.43
N PRO A 382 -2.88 0.70 -22.15
CA PRO A 382 -1.80 -0.18 -21.70
C PRO A 382 -0.57 -0.15 -22.61
N LEU A 383 -0.76 -0.03 -23.92
CA LEU A 383 0.34 0.08 -24.91
C LEU A 383 1.16 1.37 -24.73
N ALA A 384 0.56 2.44 -24.19
CA ALA A 384 1.27 3.68 -23.97
C ALA A 384 2.32 3.57 -22.85
N VAL A 385 2.14 2.62 -21.92
CA VAL A 385 2.98 2.42 -20.72
C VAL A 385 3.77 1.11 -20.74
N GLU A 386 3.62 0.28 -21.78
CA GLU A 386 4.30 -1.03 -21.90
C GLU A 386 5.84 -0.91 -21.87
N ASN A 387 6.37 0.21 -22.34
CA ASN A 387 7.80 0.50 -22.44
C ASN A 387 8.29 1.39 -21.29
N VAL A 388 7.63 1.33 -20.15
CA VAL A 388 7.89 2.19 -18.99
C VAL A 388 8.09 1.30 -17.77
N TYR A 389 9.16 1.56 -17.02
CA TYR A 389 9.39 0.98 -15.71
C TYR A 389 9.19 2.06 -14.65
N VAL A 390 8.37 1.78 -13.63
CA VAL A 390 8.10 2.71 -12.52
C VAL A 390 8.79 2.22 -11.26
N LEU A 391 9.89 2.87 -10.86
CA LEU A 391 10.71 2.48 -9.71
C LEU A 391 10.50 3.39 -8.51
N GLU A 392 10.94 2.97 -7.34
CA GLU A 392 11.00 3.82 -6.15
C GLU A 392 12.21 4.75 -6.22
N PHE A 393 12.02 6.04 -5.92
CA PHE A 393 13.10 7.01 -5.96
C PHE A 393 14.00 6.89 -4.72
N GLY A 394 15.32 6.92 -4.91
CA GLY A 394 16.28 7.01 -3.81
C GLY A 394 16.66 5.68 -3.17
N THR A 395 16.28 4.53 -3.76
CA THR A 395 16.60 3.19 -3.25
C THR A 395 17.74 2.53 -4.03
N ASP A 396 18.52 1.68 -3.34
CA ASP A 396 19.59 0.89 -3.98
C ASP A 396 19.01 -0.10 -5.00
N ASP A 397 17.84 -0.70 -4.73
CA ASP A 397 17.12 -1.57 -5.65
C ASP A 397 16.83 -0.91 -7.00
N ALA A 398 16.48 0.38 -6.99
CA ALA A 398 16.25 1.12 -8.23
C ALA A 398 17.56 1.33 -9.01
N LEU A 399 18.68 1.62 -8.34
CA LEU A 399 19.99 1.75 -8.98
C LEU A 399 20.43 0.41 -9.58
N ASP A 400 20.27 -0.68 -8.84
CA ASP A 400 20.61 -2.03 -9.29
C ASP A 400 19.75 -2.47 -10.48
N PHE A 401 18.46 -2.18 -10.45
CA PHE A 401 17.56 -2.43 -11.57
C PHE A 401 17.99 -1.64 -12.81
N ILE A 402 18.22 -0.34 -12.66
CA ILE A 402 18.65 0.53 -13.77
C ILE A 402 20.01 0.06 -14.32
N ASN A 403 20.91 -0.38 -13.46
CA ASN A 403 22.22 -0.89 -13.88
C ASN A 403 22.09 -2.20 -14.65
N ARG A 404 21.23 -3.11 -14.20
CA ARG A 404 20.97 -4.40 -14.87
C ARG A 404 20.28 -4.23 -16.23
N HIS A 405 19.33 -3.30 -16.31
CA HIS A 405 18.55 -3.02 -17.52
C HIS A 405 19.17 -1.91 -18.39
N GLY A 406 20.25 -1.26 -17.96
CA GLY A 406 20.86 -0.11 -18.63
C GLY A 406 21.03 -0.26 -20.16
N PRO A 407 21.52 -1.40 -20.69
CA PRO A 407 21.69 -1.60 -22.12
C PRO A 407 20.40 -1.50 -22.96
N GLU A 408 19.23 -1.77 -22.38
CA GLU A 408 17.93 -1.65 -23.06
C GLU A 408 17.21 -0.32 -22.80
N LEU A 409 17.69 0.49 -21.84
CA LEU A 409 17.05 1.76 -21.49
C LEU A 409 17.48 2.88 -22.42
N ALA A 410 16.49 3.55 -23.01
CA ALA A 410 16.64 4.81 -23.73
C ALA A 410 16.91 5.96 -22.76
N ALA A 411 16.13 6.02 -21.68
CA ALA A 411 16.23 7.09 -20.69
C ALA A 411 15.92 6.63 -19.27
N VAL A 412 16.51 7.35 -18.31
CA VAL A 412 15.96 7.47 -16.96
C VAL A 412 15.48 8.91 -16.80
N LEU A 413 14.17 9.08 -16.67
CA LEU A 413 13.51 10.37 -16.45
C LEU A 413 13.22 10.52 -14.97
N THR A 414 13.72 11.61 -14.37
CA THR A 414 13.57 11.85 -12.94
C THR A 414 13.32 13.31 -12.64
N GLU A 415 12.45 13.56 -11.66
CA GLU A 415 12.35 14.86 -11.01
C GLU A 415 13.44 14.88 -9.92
N PRO A 416 14.48 15.73 -10.02
CA PRO A 416 15.63 15.62 -9.13
C PRO A 416 15.30 15.85 -7.65
N VAL A 417 14.26 16.64 -7.37
CA VAL A 417 13.61 16.76 -6.06
C VAL A 417 12.12 16.81 -6.30
N THR A 418 11.37 15.87 -5.71
CA THR A 418 9.95 15.73 -6.04
C THR A 418 9.09 16.82 -5.42
N LEU A 419 8.10 17.30 -6.17
CA LEU A 419 7.05 18.18 -5.64
C LEU A 419 6.27 17.54 -4.48
N ARG A 420 6.18 16.20 -4.42
CA ARG A 420 5.39 15.51 -3.40
C ARG A 420 6.06 15.59 -2.04
N THR A 421 7.37 15.33 -1.99
CA THR A 421 8.17 15.22 -0.78
C THR A 421 9.42 16.11 -0.88
N PRO A 422 9.29 17.44 -0.82
CA PRO A 422 10.43 18.35 -0.98
C PRO A 422 11.52 18.16 0.10
N GLY A 423 11.20 17.54 1.24
CA GLY A 423 12.20 17.18 2.25
C GLY A 423 13.12 16.02 1.86
N VAL A 424 12.73 15.17 0.91
CA VAL A 424 13.52 13.99 0.48
C VAL A 424 14.50 14.42 -0.62
N GLN A 425 15.75 14.70 -0.23
CA GLN A 425 16.82 15.11 -1.13
C GLN A 425 17.95 14.08 -1.10
N ASN A 426 18.23 13.43 -2.24
CA ASN A 426 19.26 12.40 -2.32
C ASN A 426 20.27 12.69 -3.45
N PRO A 427 21.20 13.65 -3.24
CA PRO A 427 22.20 13.99 -4.26
C PRO A 427 23.16 12.83 -4.55
N ASP A 428 23.40 11.93 -3.60
CA ASP A 428 24.28 10.77 -3.79
C ASP A 428 23.63 9.73 -4.70
N PHE A 429 22.33 9.43 -4.51
CA PHE A 429 21.57 8.62 -5.46
C PHE A 429 21.61 9.20 -6.88
N LEU A 430 21.42 10.52 -7.03
CA LEU A 430 21.47 11.17 -8.35
C LEU A 430 22.87 11.09 -8.99
N ARG A 431 23.96 11.14 -8.20
CA ARG A 431 25.33 10.94 -8.69
C ARG A 431 25.56 9.50 -9.14
N ALA A 432 25.12 8.53 -8.34
CA ALA A 432 25.21 7.12 -8.68
C ALA A 432 24.39 6.81 -9.95
N LEU A 433 23.17 7.32 -10.03
CA LEU A 433 22.32 7.22 -11.21
C LEU A 433 22.98 7.82 -12.45
N ARG A 434 23.64 8.98 -12.31
CA ARG A 434 24.38 9.58 -13.42
C ARG A 434 25.52 8.68 -13.90
N GLU A 435 26.24 8.05 -12.98
CA GLU A 435 27.34 7.16 -13.34
C GLU A 435 26.85 5.90 -14.05
N ILE A 436 25.77 5.29 -13.57
CA ILE A 436 25.13 4.13 -14.21
C ILE A 436 24.65 4.48 -15.62
N THR A 437 23.89 5.57 -15.77
CA THR A 437 23.35 5.99 -17.08
C THR A 437 24.48 6.29 -18.08
N ARG A 438 25.55 6.95 -17.63
CA ARG A 438 26.75 7.21 -18.45
C ARG A 438 27.42 5.92 -18.90
N THR A 439 27.53 4.93 -18.02
CA THR A 439 28.17 3.64 -18.31
C THR A 439 27.43 2.88 -19.41
N HIS A 440 26.10 2.89 -19.40
CA HIS A 440 25.27 2.14 -20.37
C HIS A 440 24.87 2.94 -21.61
N GLY A 441 25.25 4.22 -21.69
CA GLY A 441 24.83 5.14 -22.75
C GLY A 441 23.35 5.54 -22.71
N THR A 442 22.63 5.15 -21.65
CA THR A 442 21.26 5.57 -21.34
C THR A 442 21.21 7.06 -21.07
N LYS A 443 20.18 7.76 -21.55
CA LYS A 443 20.08 9.22 -21.34
C LYS A 443 19.50 9.53 -19.97
N LEU A 444 20.24 10.29 -19.16
CA LEU A 444 19.69 10.87 -17.95
C LEU A 444 18.90 12.13 -18.32
N VAL A 445 17.61 12.14 -17.98
CA VAL A 445 16.71 13.28 -18.22
C VAL A 445 16.30 13.86 -16.87
N PHE A 446 16.68 15.10 -16.62
CA PHE A 446 16.19 15.86 -15.48
C PHE A 446 14.95 16.66 -15.85
N ASP A 447 13.84 16.37 -15.18
CA ASP A 447 12.67 17.23 -15.20
C ASP A 447 12.88 18.38 -14.21
N GLU A 448 13.28 19.53 -14.73
CA GLU A 448 13.51 20.74 -13.96
C GLU A 448 12.38 21.76 -14.15
N MET A 449 11.15 21.29 -14.40
CA MET A 449 9.97 22.16 -14.54
C MET A 449 9.69 23.03 -13.31
N VAL A 450 10.10 22.59 -12.12
CA VAL A 450 9.92 23.34 -10.86
C VAL A 450 11.25 23.83 -10.30
N THR A 451 12.26 22.96 -10.32
CA THR A 451 13.57 23.22 -9.71
C THR A 451 14.44 24.14 -10.57
N GLY A 452 14.24 24.12 -11.89
CA GLY A 452 14.98 24.93 -12.85
C GLY A 452 14.81 26.42 -12.58
N PHE A 453 15.93 27.14 -12.54
CA PHE A 453 16.01 28.57 -12.22
C PHE A 453 15.52 28.97 -10.80
N ARG A 454 14.96 28.04 -10.02
CA ARG A 454 14.43 28.28 -8.67
C ARG A 454 15.46 28.09 -7.57
N CYS A 455 16.12 26.94 -7.54
CA CYS A 455 17.09 26.61 -6.48
C CYS A 455 18.49 27.15 -6.79
N HIS A 456 18.78 27.33 -8.08
CA HIS A 456 20.02 27.86 -8.62
C HIS A 456 19.74 28.33 -10.06
N PRO A 457 20.49 29.29 -10.64
CA PRO A 457 20.29 29.71 -12.04
C PRO A 457 20.38 28.54 -13.05
N ALA A 458 21.21 27.55 -12.74
CA ALA A 458 21.35 26.31 -13.51
C ALA A 458 20.47 25.13 -13.02
N GLY A 459 19.51 25.38 -12.11
CA GLY A 459 18.71 24.33 -11.48
C GLY A 459 19.51 23.38 -10.58
N VAL A 460 18.95 22.20 -10.32
CA VAL A 460 19.58 21.15 -9.50
C VAL A 460 20.92 20.70 -10.09
N GLN A 461 21.07 20.75 -11.41
CA GLN A 461 22.35 20.44 -12.05
C GLN A 461 23.49 21.32 -11.55
N GLY A 462 23.25 22.63 -11.39
CA GLY A 462 24.23 23.53 -10.80
C GLY A 462 24.37 23.38 -9.29
N LEU A 463 23.26 23.14 -8.58
CA LEU A 463 23.25 23.01 -7.13
C LEU A 463 24.05 21.79 -6.64
N TYR A 464 23.85 20.64 -7.29
CA TYR A 464 24.49 19.38 -6.89
C TYR A 464 25.70 19.00 -7.75
N GLY A 465 25.98 19.75 -8.82
CA GLY A 465 27.10 19.50 -9.73
C GLY A 465 26.90 18.29 -10.65
N ILE A 466 25.66 17.93 -10.96
CA ILE A 466 25.30 16.74 -11.74
C ILE A 466 24.86 17.20 -13.13
N LYS A 467 25.44 16.63 -14.19
CA LYS A 467 25.12 17.01 -15.58
C LYS A 467 24.25 15.94 -16.23
N ALA A 468 22.97 16.26 -16.45
CA ALA A 468 22.07 15.41 -17.23
C ALA A 468 22.37 15.49 -18.74
N ASP A 469 21.94 14.50 -19.52
CA ASP A 469 22.06 14.55 -20.99
C ASP A 469 20.99 15.44 -21.60
N LEU A 470 19.78 15.38 -21.04
CA LEU A 470 18.65 16.22 -21.36
C LEU A 470 18.10 16.85 -20.08
N ALA A 471 17.61 18.08 -20.17
CA ALA A 471 16.77 18.66 -19.13
C ALA A 471 15.59 19.39 -19.74
N THR A 472 14.47 19.36 -19.02
CA THR A 472 13.27 20.09 -19.39
C THR A 472 13.05 21.25 -18.43
N TYR A 473 12.66 22.40 -18.95
CA TYR A 473 12.36 23.60 -18.16
C TYR A 473 11.04 24.23 -18.59
N GLY A 474 10.46 25.02 -17.71
CA GLY A 474 9.23 25.75 -17.98
C GLY A 474 8.93 26.68 -16.81
N LYS A 475 7.65 26.91 -16.54
CA LYS A 475 7.17 27.73 -15.43
C LYS A 475 7.88 29.09 -15.35
N ILE A 476 8.90 29.22 -14.49
CA ILE A 476 9.65 30.45 -14.21
C ILE A 476 10.19 31.09 -15.49
N VAL A 477 10.83 30.30 -16.36
CA VAL A 477 11.47 30.83 -17.58
C VAL A 477 10.45 31.35 -18.59
N GLY A 478 9.17 30.97 -18.49
CA GLY A 478 8.10 31.55 -19.31
C GLY A 478 7.72 32.98 -18.91
N GLY A 479 8.11 33.44 -17.72
CA GLY A 479 7.78 34.78 -17.22
C GLY A 479 6.27 35.04 -17.15
N GLY A 480 5.47 34.02 -16.84
CA GLY A 480 4.01 34.09 -16.82
C GLY A 480 3.32 33.71 -18.13
N MET A 481 4.07 33.53 -19.23
CA MET A 481 3.54 33.03 -20.50
C MET A 481 3.77 31.51 -20.64
N PRO A 482 2.92 30.78 -21.39
CA PRO A 482 3.13 29.37 -21.68
C PRO A 482 4.48 29.15 -22.39
N LEU A 483 5.32 28.30 -21.79
CA LEU A 483 6.61 27.93 -22.34
C LEU A 483 7.04 26.56 -21.79
N GLY A 484 7.35 25.65 -22.71
CA GLY A 484 8.18 24.47 -22.46
C GLY A 484 9.54 24.66 -23.11
N VAL A 485 10.58 24.18 -22.47
CA VAL A 485 11.94 24.20 -22.99
C VAL A 485 12.54 22.82 -22.81
N ILE A 486 13.24 22.35 -23.83
CA ILE A 486 14.09 21.18 -23.74
C ILE A 486 15.49 21.56 -24.16
N ALA A 487 16.49 21.20 -23.36
CA ALA A 487 17.89 21.43 -23.68
C ALA A 487 18.69 20.15 -23.47
N GLY A 488 19.76 19.99 -24.26
CA GLY A 488 20.55 18.76 -24.23
C GLY A 488 22.02 18.97 -24.54
N ARG A 489 22.80 17.92 -24.26
CA ARG A 489 24.26 17.85 -24.46
C ARG A 489 24.66 16.76 -25.45
N GLY A 490 25.84 16.90 -26.03
CA GLY A 490 26.51 15.82 -26.76
C GLY A 490 25.71 15.28 -27.96
N GLY A 491 25.05 16.17 -28.70
CA GLY A 491 24.32 15.83 -29.94
C GLY A 491 22.96 15.16 -29.73
N VAL A 492 22.48 14.96 -28.49
CA VAL A 492 21.16 14.35 -28.22
C VAL A 492 19.98 15.15 -28.81
N MET A 493 20.21 16.43 -29.12
CA MET A 493 19.24 17.34 -29.73
C MET A 493 19.25 17.29 -31.27
N ASP A 494 20.25 16.66 -31.88
CA ASP A 494 20.44 16.62 -33.33
C ASP A 494 19.30 15.93 -34.08
N PRO A 495 18.57 14.94 -33.54
CA PRO A 495 17.38 14.40 -34.19
C PRO A 495 16.26 15.43 -34.42
N ILE A 496 16.31 16.65 -33.87
CA ILE A 496 15.33 17.69 -34.18
C ILE A 496 15.54 18.26 -35.60
N ASP A 497 16.79 18.47 -36.01
CA ASP A 497 17.13 19.24 -37.22
C ASP A 497 18.26 18.65 -38.09
N GLY A 498 18.72 17.45 -37.75
CA GLY A 498 19.76 16.72 -38.46
C GLY A 498 21.20 17.09 -38.05
N GLY A 499 21.36 17.90 -37.00
CA GLY A 499 22.66 18.34 -36.48
C GLY A 499 23.18 19.64 -37.11
N VAL A 500 24.34 20.10 -36.63
CA VAL A 500 24.93 21.38 -37.03
C VAL A 500 25.63 21.28 -38.39
N TRP A 501 25.38 22.26 -39.27
CA TRP A 501 26.03 22.45 -40.57
C TRP A 501 26.14 23.96 -40.88
N ASN A 502 26.99 24.33 -41.83
CA ASN A 502 27.31 25.73 -42.16
C ASN A 502 27.02 26.05 -43.62
N PHE A 503 26.83 27.34 -43.90
CA PHE A 503 26.83 27.84 -45.28
C PHE A 503 28.26 28.04 -45.77
N GLY A 504 28.50 27.74 -47.06
CA GLY A 504 29.79 27.97 -47.72
C GLY A 504 30.82 26.84 -47.56
N ASP A 505 30.42 25.70 -46.99
CA ASP A 505 31.17 24.44 -47.01
C ASP A 505 30.29 23.26 -47.50
N ASP A 506 30.84 22.05 -47.54
CA ASP A 506 30.14 20.81 -47.96
C ASP A 506 29.42 20.10 -46.79
N SER A 507 29.19 20.78 -45.65
CA SER A 507 28.47 20.20 -44.53
C SER A 507 26.95 20.20 -44.78
N GLY A 508 26.23 19.29 -44.11
CA GLY A 508 24.79 19.15 -44.23
C GLY A 508 24.23 18.33 -43.06
N PRO A 509 22.90 18.20 -42.93
CA PRO A 509 22.30 17.41 -41.87
C PRO A 509 22.68 15.92 -42.04
N ARG A 510 23.29 15.33 -41.01
CA ARG A 510 23.81 13.95 -41.03
C ARG A 510 23.09 13.00 -40.07
N VAL A 511 22.32 13.54 -39.13
CA VAL A 511 21.54 12.75 -38.17
C VAL A 511 20.12 12.57 -38.71
N GLU A 512 19.57 11.37 -38.57
CA GLU A 512 18.18 11.10 -38.95
C GLU A 512 17.22 11.89 -38.04
N SER A 513 16.29 12.63 -38.65
CA SER A 513 15.38 13.50 -37.93
C SER A 513 14.16 12.75 -37.40
N THR A 514 13.81 13.00 -36.15
CA THR A 514 12.48 12.67 -35.60
C THR A 514 11.47 13.78 -35.91
N PHE A 515 10.19 13.56 -35.59
CA PHE A 515 9.16 14.57 -35.82
C PHE A 515 9.10 15.60 -34.67
N PHE A 516 9.23 16.88 -35.03
CA PHE A 516 9.16 18.01 -34.14
C PHE A 516 8.47 19.21 -34.81
N GLY A 517 7.52 19.84 -34.11
CA GLY A 517 6.79 21.00 -34.61
C GLY A 517 5.81 21.55 -33.58
N GLY A 518 5.24 22.72 -33.87
CA GLY A 518 4.22 23.35 -33.03
C GLY A 518 3.95 24.80 -33.45
N THR A 519 2.68 25.14 -33.65
CA THR A 519 2.26 26.45 -34.19
C THR A 519 2.74 27.63 -33.34
N PHE A 520 2.77 27.45 -32.02
CA PHE A 520 3.12 28.50 -31.06
C PHE A 520 4.53 28.34 -30.48
N ASN A 521 5.31 27.38 -30.99
CA ASN A 521 6.72 27.28 -30.64
C ASN A 521 7.41 28.61 -30.95
N GLN A 522 8.22 29.12 -30.01
CA GLN A 522 8.91 30.40 -30.16
C GLN A 522 7.98 31.62 -30.26
N HIS A 523 6.78 31.56 -29.67
CA HIS A 523 5.82 32.68 -29.69
C HIS A 523 6.49 34.01 -29.29
N PRO A 524 6.39 35.09 -30.10
CA PRO A 524 7.17 36.31 -29.87
C PRO A 524 6.96 36.95 -28.51
N LEU A 525 5.73 36.96 -27.99
CA LEU A 525 5.47 37.50 -26.65
C LEU A 525 6.10 36.64 -25.54
N THR A 526 6.10 35.32 -25.72
CA THR A 526 6.73 34.40 -24.76
C THR A 526 8.25 34.56 -24.78
N MET A 527 8.86 34.76 -25.95
CA MET A 527 10.30 35.04 -26.04
C MET A 527 10.68 36.37 -25.36
N VAL A 528 9.80 37.38 -25.42
CA VAL A 528 10.01 38.65 -24.69
C VAL A 528 9.98 38.43 -23.18
N THR A 529 8.99 37.73 -22.65
CA THR A 529 8.88 37.48 -21.21
C THR A 529 10.02 36.59 -20.72
N ALA A 530 10.37 35.55 -21.48
CA ALA A 530 11.49 34.67 -21.17
C ALA A 530 12.82 35.42 -21.13
N LYS A 531 13.08 36.26 -22.14
CA LYS A 531 14.29 37.11 -22.17
C LYS A 531 14.36 38.01 -20.94
N ALA A 532 13.27 38.68 -20.59
CA ALA A 532 13.24 39.58 -19.44
C ALA A 532 13.54 38.86 -18.11
N VAL A 533 13.03 37.62 -17.95
CA VAL A 533 13.35 36.78 -16.79
C VAL A 533 14.82 36.36 -16.80
N LEU A 534 15.33 35.85 -17.92
CA LEU A 534 16.72 35.39 -18.05
C LEU A 534 17.72 36.52 -17.79
N ASP A 535 17.47 37.71 -18.35
CA ASP A 535 18.30 38.89 -18.11
C ASP A 535 18.30 39.29 -16.64
N HIS A 536 17.13 39.23 -15.97
CA HIS A 536 17.03 39.50 -14.55
C HIS A 536 17.81 38.48 -13.70
N LEU A 537 17.68 37.19 -14.01
CA LEU A 537 18.40 36.12 -13.31
C LEU A 537 19.91 36.22 -13.53
N ARG A 538 20.35 36.52 -14.76
CA ARG A 538 21.77 36.73 -15.09
C ARG A 538 22.33 37.92 -14.32
N ALA A 539 21.61 39.05 -14.30
CA ALA A 539 22.05 40.26 -13.60
C ALA A 539 22.12 40.07 -12.07
N ALA A 540 21.17 39.32 -11.49
CA ALA A 540 21.15 39.06 -10.05
C ALA A 540 22.14 37.97 -9.61
N GLY A 541 22.47 37.03 -10.51
CA GLY A 541 23.31 35.88 -10.21
C GLY A 541 22.69 34.90 -9.20
N PRO A 542 23.46 33.89 -8.73
CA PRO A 542 22.96 32.86 -7.82
C PRO A 542 22.51 33.37 -6.44
N GLU A 543 22.90 34.59 -6.05
CA GLU A 543 22.55 35.13 -4.74
C GLU A 543 21.05 35.40 -4.60
N LEU A 544 20.32 35.65 -5.70
CA LEU A 544 18.88 35.79 -5.68
C LEU A 544 18.21 34.52 -5.13
N GLN A 545 18.57 33.35 -5.67
CA GLN A 545 18.04 32.06 -5.22
C GLN A 545 18.52 31.72 -3.80
N ARG A 546 19.81 31.95 -3.49
CA ARG A 546 20.35 31.69 -2.14
C ARG A 546 19.69 32.55 -1.07
N SER A 547 19.45 33.82 -1.36
CA SER A 547 18.74 34.72 -0.45
C SER A 547 17.30 34.28 -0.26
N LEU A 548 16.61 33.88 -1.33
CA LEU A 548 15.23 33.40 -1.25
C LEU A 548 15.13 32.06 -0.47
N ASP A 549 16.07 31.13 -0.68
CA ASP A 549 16.17 29.88 0.08
C ASP A 549 16.39 30.16 1.58
N ARG A 550 17.35 31.03 1.95
CA ARG A 550 17.56 31.41 3.36
C ARG A 550 16.32 32.02 4.01
N ARG A 551 15.60 32.87 3.28
CA ARG A 551 14.33 33.46 3.76
C ARG A 551 13.25 32.41 3.94
N THR A 552 13.13 31.48 2.99
CA THR A 552 12.18 30.37 3.08
C THR A 552 12.51 29.46 4.25
N ALA A 553 13.77 29.08 4.42
CA ALA A 553 14.22 28.28 5.56
C ALA A 553 13.88 28.94 6.90
N THR A 554 14.20 30.22 7.06
CA THR A 554 13.87 30.98 8.29
C THR A 554 12.36 30.96 8.55
N PHE A 555 11.55 31.20 7.52
CA PHE A 555 10.10 31.19 7.63
C PHE A 555 9.54 29.80 8.00
N THR A 556 9.98 28.74 7.33
CA THR A 556 9.52 27.38 7.62
C THR A 556 9.98 26.89 8.99
N ASP A 557 11.17 27.29 9.45
CA ASP A 557 11.68 26.98 10.78
C ASP A 557 10.85 27.65 11.88
N GLN A 558 10.38 28.89 11.62
CA GLN A 558 9.44 29.59 12.50
C GLN A 558 8.08 28.89 12.56
N LEU A 559 7.52 28.46 11.43
CA LEU A 559 6.29 27.66 11.40
C LEU A 559 6.45 26.34 12.18
N ASN A 560 7.56 25.63 11.95
CA ASN A 560 7.87 24.40 12.70
C ASN A 560 8.11 24.65 14.19
N ALA A 561 8.56 25.86 14.59
CA ALA A 561 8.61 26.27 15.98
C ALA A 561 7.22 26.52 16.56
N ASP A 562 6.32 27.16 15.83
CA ASP A 562 4.93 27.35 16.24
C ASP A 562 4.20 26.01 16.40
N PHE A 563 4.36 25.08 15.46
CA PHE A 563 3.74 23.76 15.58
C PHE A 563 4.30 22.93 16.74
N ARG A 564 5.57 23.16 17.12
CA ARG A 564 6.15 22.61 18.34
C ARG A 564 5.55 23.23 19.60
N GLU A 565 5.36 24.55 19.60
CA GLU A 565 4.80 25.29 20.74
C GLU A 565 3.32 24.97 20.97
N LEU A 566 2.53 24.90 19.89
CA LEU A 566 1.12 24.53 19.88
C LEU A 566 0.88 23.04 20.10
N ASP A 567 1.97 22.26 20.16
CA ASP A 567 1.95 20.82 20.29
C ASP A 567 1.01 20.18 19.24
N VAL A 568 1.26 20.36 17.93
CA VAL A 568 0.47 19.74 16.84
C VAL A 568 1.33 18.92 15.87
N PRO A 569 0.80 17.80 15.31
CA PRO A 569 1.57 16.87 14.47
C PRO A 569 1.73 17.36 13.01
N ILE A 570 1.91 18.68 12.83
CA ILE A 570 2.17 19.31 11.53
C ILE A 570 3.67 19.62 11.45
N GLU A 571 4.27 19.29 10.31
CA GLU A 571 5.65 19.67 9.97
C GLU A 571 5.68 20.36 8.60
N VAL A 572 6.59 21.31 8.41
CA VAL A 572 6.86 21.93 7.12
C VAL A 572 8.12 21.33 6.53
N GLN A 573 7.97 20.60 5.42
CA GLN A 573 9.08 20.18 4.57
C GLN A 573 9.36 21.22 3.50
N ARG A 574 10.64 21.38 3.11
CA ARG A 574 11.05 22.37 2.12
C ARG A 574 12.18 21.91 1.21
N PHE A 575 12.22 22.51 0.02
CA PHE A 575 13.36 22.52 -0.88
C PHE A 575 13.46 23.87 -1.57
N SER A 576 14.56 24.60 -1.38
CA SER A 576 14.67 25.99 -1.83
C SER A 576 13.45 26.80 -1.33
N SER A 577 12.74 27.44 -2.24
CA SER A 577 11.55 28.24 -2.01
C SER A 577 10.23 27.48 -2.13
N LEU A 578 10.27 26.17 -2.39
CA LEU A 578 9.12 25.26 -2.34
C LEU A 578 8.99 24.69 -0.92
N PHE A 579 7.77 24.64 -0.40
CA PHE A 579 7.48 24.00 0.88
C PHE A 579 6.08 23.39 0.91
N LYS A 580 5.85 22.46 1.86
CA LYS A 580 4.58 21.77 2.07
C LYS A 580 4.36 21.48 3.55
N PHE A 581 3.09 21.45 3.95
CA PHE A 581 2.66 20.97 5.26
C PHE A 581 2.46 19.45 5.20
N GLU A 582 3.26 18.72 5.96
CA GLU A 582 3.15 17.27 6.20
C GLU A 582 2.30 17.02 7.45
N HIS A 583 1.32 16.11 7.33
CA HIS A 583 0.37 15.80 8.40
C HIS A 583 -0.38 14.48 8.10
N GLN A 584 -0.91 13.82 9.14
CA GLN A 584 -1.66 12.56 8.99
C GLN A 584 -3.20 12.71 9.02
N ALA A 585 -3.75 13.78 9.62
CA ALA A 585 -5.19 14.04 9.64
C ALA A 585 -5.66 14.92 8.47
N ASN A 586 -6.99 15.02 8.30
CA ASN A 586 -7.61 15.80 7.23
C ASN A 586 -7.36 17.31 7.40
N MET A 587 -6.51 17.86 6.53
CA MET A 587 -6.12 19.28 6.51
C MET A 587 -7.03 20.18 5.66
N ASP A 588 -8.10 19.66 5.04
CA ASP A 588 -9.00 20.50 4.24
C ASP A 588 -9.56 21.72 5.01
N PRO A 589 -10.03 21.58 6.27
CA PRO A 589 -10.48 22.73 7.06
C PRO A 589 -9.37 23.75 7.33
N PHE A 590 -8.12 23.30 7.51
CA PHE A 590 -6.97 24.19 7.65
C PHE A 590 -6.76 25.05 6.40
N TYR A 591 -6.82 24.44 5.22
CA TYR A 591 -6.65 25.20 3.97
C TYR A 591 -7.83 26.15 3.68
N PHE A 592 -9.06 25.76 4.03
CA PHE A 592 -10.20 26.68 3.95
C PHE A 592 -10.08 27.84 4.94
N ASN A 593 -9.55 27.61 6.14
CA ASN A 593 -9.23 28.67 7.10
C ASN A 593 -8.17 29.65 6.56
N LEU A 594 -7.15 29.15 5.86
CA LEU A 594 -6.16 30.02 5.23
C LEU A 594 -6.80 30.90 4.15
N LEU A 595 -7.68 30.34 3.31
CA LEU A 595 -8.43 31.12 2.32
C LEU A 595 -9.31 32.19 2.99
N ASP A 596 -10.06 31.80 4.02
CA ASP A 596 -10.89 32.71 4.80
C ASP A 596 -10.09 33.87 5.43
N ARG A 597 -8.83 33.61 5.79
CA ARG A 597 -7.88 34.56 6.38
C ARG A 597 -7.07 35.38 5.38
N GLY A 598 -7.32 35.24 4.08
CA GLY A 598 -6.59 36.00 3.06
C GLY A 598 -5.21 35.40 2.72
N VAL A 599 -5.03 34.10 2.86
CA VAL A 599 -3.87 33.37 2.33
C VAL A 599 -4.35 32.44 1.22
N PHE A 600 -3.93 32.71 -0.02
CA PHE A 600 -4.37 31.93 -1.17
C PHE A 600 -3.60 30.62 -1.29
N VAL A 601 -4.34 29.52 -1.18
CA VAL A 601 -3.85 28.15 -1.30
C VAL A 601 -4.68 27.38 -2.32
N TRP A 602 -4.03 26.81 -3.33
CA TRP A 602 -4.69 25.98 -4.34
C TRP A 602 -4.89 24.53 -3.88
N GLU A 603 -5.63 23.74 -4.68
CA GLU A 603 -6.18 22.44 -4.30
C GLU A 603 -5.12 21.33 -4.13
N LEU A 604 -4.00 21.38 -4.86
CA LEU A 604 -2.93 20.35 -4.79
C LEU A 604 -1.78 20.68 -3.83
N ARG A 605 -1.91 21.76 -3.05
CA ARG A 605 -1.12 22.02 -1.81
C ARG A 605 0.41 22.07 -1.97
N ASN A 606 0.90 22.54 -3.11
CA ASN A 606 2.31 22.94 -3.28
C ASN A 606 2.46 24.44 -3.05
N PHE A 607 3.33 24.86 -2.13
CA PHE A 607 3.49 26.26 -1.74
C PHE A 607 4.87 26.80 -2.09
N PHE A 608 4.92 28.08 -2.43
CA PHE A 608 6.13 28.74 -2.89
C PHE A 608 6.26 30.11 -2.25
N LEU A 609 7.49 30.52 -1.98
CA LEU A 609 7.83 31.93 -1.81
C LEU A 609 8.40 32.53 -3.10
N SER A 610 8.16 33.83 -3.30
CA SER A 610 8.73 34.63 -4.38
C SER A 610 9.65 35.70 -3.82
N THR A 611 10.44 36.33 -4.69
CA THR A 611 11.25 37.50 -4.31
C THR A 611 10.39 38.71 -3.93
N ALA A 612 9.13 38.72 -4.35
CA ALA A 612 8.17 39.79 -4.05
C ALA A 612 7.46 39.64 -2.71
N HIS A 613 7.58 38.48 -2.02
CA HIS A 613 7.11 38.38 -0.65
C HIS A 613 7.96 39.28 0.24
N GLU A 614 7.33 40.14 1.03
CA GLU A 614 7.96 41.00 2.04
C GLU A 614 7.82 40.40 3.43
N GLN A 615 8.51 40.95 4.44
CA GLN A 615 8.39 40.45 5.81
C GLN A 615 6.95 40.52 6.34
N ALA A 616 6.22 41.58 6.00
CA ALA A 616 4.81 41.73 6.36
C ALA A 616 3.91 40.62 5.76
N ASP A 617 4.25 40.11 4.58
CA ASP A 617 3.53 38.98 3.98
C ASP A 617 3.80 37.70 4.77
N LEU A 618 5.07 37.44 5.11
CA LEU A 618 5.46 36.26 5.88
C LEU A 618 4.85 36.28 7.29
N ASP A 619 4.84 37.44 7.93
CA ASP A 619 4.20 37.62 9.24
C ASP A 619 2.70 37.35 9.15
N HIS A 620 2.02 37.87 8.11
CA HIS A 620 0.60 37.61 7.89
C HIS A 620 0.31 36.12 7.66
N ILE A 621 1.11 35.43 6.84
CA ILE A 621 0.95 33.99 6.60
C ILE A 621 1.16 33.22 7.91
N ARG A 622 2.22 33.53 8.67
CA ARG A 622 2.52 32.86 9.94
C ARG A 622 1.39 33.06 10.95
N THR A 623 0.87 34.27 11.08
CA THR A 623 -0.30 34.56 11.91
C THR A 623 -1.52 33.76 11.45
N ALA A 624 -1.83 33.77 10.16
CA ALA A 624 -2.98 33.01 9.62
C ALA A 624 -2.83 31.51 9.87
N VAL A 625 -1.64 30.93 9.69
CA VAL A 625 -1.35 29.53 9.98
C VAL A 625 -1.54 29.21 11.46
N ARG A 626 -0.94 30.01 12.36
CA ARG A 626 -1.07 29.83 13.81
C ARG A 626 -2.53 29.91 14.26
N GLU A 627 -3.24 30.97 13.87
CA GLU A 627 -4.66 31.15 14.23
C GLU A 627 -5.55 30.04 13.66
N SER A 628 -5.23 29.53 12.46
CA SER A 628 -5.96 28.40 11.87
C SER A 628 -5.75 27.12 12.67
N VAL A 629 -4.54 26.87 13.15
CA VAL A 629 -4.23 25.72 14.01
C VAL A 629 -4.92 25.86 15.37
N GLU A 630 -4.83 27.04 15.99
CA GLU A 630 -5.48 27.34 17.27
C GLU A 630 -7.02 27.18 17.18
N GLU A 631 -7.64 27.66 16.09
CA GLU A 631 -9.08 27.48 15.85
C GLU A 631 -9.44 26.00 15.70
N LEU A 632 -8.67 25.24 14.92
CA LEU A 632 -8.93 23.81 14.73
C LEU A 632 -8.69 22.98 16.01
N LEU A 633 -7.71 23.35 16.83
CA LEU A 633 -7.49 22.76 18.16
C LEU A 633 -8.68 23.05 19.08
N ALA A 634 -9.17 24.29 19.11
CA ALA A 634 -10.30 24.69 19.95
C ALA A 634 -11.58 23.91 19.63
N HIS A 635 -11.75 23.47 18.37
CA HIS A 635 -12.88 22.67 17.92
C HIS A 635 -12.59 21.16 17.83
N GLY A 636 -11.43 20.70 18.29
CA GLY A 636 -11.05 19.27 18.29
C GLY A 636 -10.84 18.66 16.90
N LEU A 637 -10.56 19.46 15.87
CA LEU A 637 -10.27 19.00 14.50
C LEU A 637 -8.78 18.67 14.28
N LEU A 638 -7.90 19.17 15.15
CA LEU A 638 -6.50 18.78 15.21
C LEU A 638 -6.23 18.10 16.56
N GLY A 639 -5.53 16.96 16.53
CA GLY A 639 -4.97 16.35 17.73
C GLY A 639 -3.70 17.08 18.16
N SER A 640 -3.32 16.96 19.43
CA SER A 640 -1.99 17.40 19.85
C SER A 640 -0.90 16.51 19.19
N ARG A 641 0.37 16.92 19.24
CA ARG A 641 1.57 16.20 18.77
C ARG A 641 1.73 14.83 19.42
N VAL A 642 0.86 14.50 20.38
CA VAL A 642 0.36 13.15 20.63
C VAL A 642 -0.33 12.62 19.37
N ASN A 643 0.53 12.29 18.42
CA ASN A 643 0.40 11.32 17.36
C ASN A 643 -0.74 10.32 17.65
N PRO A 644 -1.77 10.19 16.78
CA PRO A 644 -2.70 9.06 16.86
C PRO A 644 -2.01 7.69 16.70
N ALA A 645 -0.71 7.66 16.41
CA ALA A 645 0.16 6.47 16.45
C ALA A 645 1.58 6.82 16.96
N GLY A 646 1.69 7.41 18.15
CA GLY A 646 2.95 7.58 18.87
C GLY A 646 2.73 8.15 20.28
N PRO A 647 3.60 7.81 21.23
CA PRO A 647 3.21 7.54 22.60
C PRO A 647 2.59 8.77 23.26
N LEU A 648 1.42 8.54 23.88
CA LEU A 648 0.83 9.38 24.92
C LEU A 648 1.93 9.97 25.83
N PRO A 649 1.74 11.17 26.41
CA PRO A 649 2.66 11.74 27.39
C PRO A 649 3.07 10.64 28.36
N ARG A 650 4.35 10.26 28.31
CA ARG A 650 4.91 8.99 28.81
C ARG A 650 4.35 8.70 30.19
N ALA A 651 3.27 7.90 30.24
CA ALA A 651 2.78 7.39 31.49
C ALA A 651 3.90 6.52 32.07
N ALA A 652 4.07 6.58 33.38
CA ALA A 652 4.95 5.66 34.09
C ALA A 652 4.50 4.23 33.79
N ALA A 653 5.20 3.53 32.88
CA ALA A 653 5.01 2.14 32.46
C ALA A 653 3.56 1.75 32.04
N PRO A 654 3.28 1.35 30.78
CA PRO A 654 1.93 1.02 30.35
C PRO A 654 1.33 -0.11 31.22
N ARG A 655 0.01 -0.08 31.43
CA ARG A 655 -0.67 -1.12 32.21
C ARG A 655 -0.67 -2.42 31.41
N SER A 656 -0.40 -3.54 32.08
CA SER A 656 -0.58 -4.85 31.47
C SER A 656 -2.06 -5.09 31.16
N THR A 657 -2.38 -5.93 30.18
CA THR A 657 -3.77 -6.39 30.01
C THR A 657 -4.15 -7.36 31.11
N ARG A 658 -5.47 -7.58 31.32
CA ARG A 658 -5.91 -8.61 32.25
C ARG A 658 -5.43 -10.00 31.85
N ALA A 659 -5.45 -10.31 30.55
CA ALA A 659 -4.97 -11.59 30.03
C ALA A 659 -3.47 -11.79 30.35
N GLN A 660 -2.64 -10.75 30.18
CA GLN A 660 -1.24 -10.78 30.61
C GLN A 660 -1.06 -10.98 32.12
N ARG A 661 -1.90 -10.33 32.95
CA ARG A 661 -1.88 -10.56 34.42
C ARG A 661 -2.27 -11.98 34.79
N GLN A 662 -3.25 -12.56 34.11
CA GLN A 662 -3.65 -13.96 34.33
C GLN A 662 -2.53 -14.91 33.93
N LEU A 663 -1.89 -14.69 32.78
CA LEU A 663 -0.72 -15.45 32.33
C LEU A 663 0.41 -15.39 33.37
N ARG A 664 0.78 -14.19 33.82
CA ARG A 664 1.77 -13.99 34.89
C ARG A 664 1.39 -14.70 36.19
N ALA A 665 0.11 -14.66 36.57
CA ALA A 665 -0.36 -15.32 37.78
C ALA A 665 -0.27 -16.85 37.69
N LEU A 666 -0.31 -17.42 36.48
CA LEU A 666 -0.09 -18.85 36.26
C LEU A 666 1.41 -19.19 36.21
N ASP A 667 2.23 -18.29 35.70
CA ASP A 667 3.68 -18.45 35.55
C ASP A 667 4.47 -18.07 36.82
N GLN A 668 4.29 -18.82 37.91
CA GLN A 668 4.93 -18.53 39.21
C GLN A 668 6.01 -19.54 39.63
N ASP A 669 6.11 -20.68 38.95
CA ASP A 669 6.94 -21.81 39.38
C ASP A 669 8.31 -21.87 38.63
N GLY A 670 8.60 -20.94 37.72
CA GLY A 670 9.86 -20.93 36.94
C GLY A 670 9.99 -22.13 36.00
N VAL A 671 8.86 -22.62 35.50
CA VAL A 671 8.74 -23.79 34.63
C VAL A 671 8.35 -23.30 33.22
N PRO A 672 8.98 -23.79 32.14
CA PRO A 672 8.80 -23.28 30.78
C PRO A 672 7.48 -23.75 30.14
N ALA A 673 6.33 -23.37 30.73
CA ALA A 673 5.00 -23.77 30.29
C ALA A 673 4.32 -22.77 29.34
N PHE A 674 4.90 -21.57 29.21
CA PHE A 674 4.37 -20.45 28.44
C PHE A 674 5.39 -19.89 27.45
N GLU A 675 6.27 -20.75 26.94
CA GLU A 675 7.31 -20.39 25.99
C GLU A 675 6.95 -20.88 24.59
N MET A 676 7.10 -19.99 23.61
CA MET A 676 6.93 -20.30 22.20
C MET A 676 8.32 -20.51 21.58
N SER A 677 8.61 -21.75 21.19
CA SER A 677 9.89 -22.14 20.62
C SER A 677 9.75 -22.71 19.22
N VAL A 678 10.58 -22.25 18.29
CA VAL A 678 10.70 -22.80 16.93
C VAL A 678 12.17 -23.06 16.58
N GLY A 679 12.39 -23.96 15.63
CA GLY A 679 13.73 -24.28 15.11
C GLY A 679 13.76 -24.26 13.60
N PHE A 680 14.86 -23.76 13.03
CA PHE A 680 15.10 -23.73 11.58
C PHE A 680 16.49 -24.29 11.26
N TRP A 681 16.53 -25.26 10.36
CA TRP A 681 17.77 -25.68 9.71
C TRP A 681 18.22 -24.59 8.76
N LEU A 682 19.50 -24.21 8.89
CA LEU A 682 20.21 -23.27 8.05
C LEU A 682 21.34 -24.04 7.36
N ASP A 683 21.10 -24.45 6.12
CA ASP A 683 22.06 -25.19 5.31
C ASP A 683 22.78 -24.20 4.37
N GLY A 684 24.10 -24.02 4.55
CA GLY A 684 24.93 -23.11 3.78
C GLY A 684 25.96 -22.34 4.61
N SER A 685 26.53 -21.27 4.02
CA SER A 685 27.57 -20.45 4.65
C SER A 685 26.97 -19.38 5.56
N LEU A 686 26.73 -19.72 6.83
CA LEU A 686 26.16 -18.79 7.81
C LEU A 686 27.10 -17.61 8.12
N ASN A 687 26.64 -16.39 7.88
CA ASN A 687 27.33 -15.17 8.34
C ASN A 687 26.99 -14.88 9.81
N ARG A 688 27.86 -15.31 10.72
CA ARG A 688 27.64 -15.16 12.17
C ARG A 688 27.56 -13.70 12.61
N ASP A 689 28.38 -12.82 12.05
CA ASP A 689 28.37 -11.40 12.42
C ASP A 689 27.08 -10.70 12.00
N ALA A 690 26.56 -11.05 10.81
CA ALA A 690 25.26 -10.59 10.35
C ALA A 690 24.13 -11.08 11.25
N LEU A 691 24.16 -12.35 11.67
CA LEU A 691 23.14 -12.91 12.58
C LEU A 691 23.21 -12.28 13.97
N ARG A 692 24.40 -12.09 14.52
CA ARG A 692 24.63 -11.38 15.80
C ARG A 692 24.07 -9.95 15.74
N THR A 693 24.33 -9.25 14.65
CA THR A 693 23.79 -7.91 14.38
C THR A 693 22.27 -7.93 14.25
N ALA A 694 21.72 -8.89 13.51
CA ALA A 694 20.29 -9.01 13.30
C ALA A 694 19.53 -9.25 14.61
N VAL A 695 20.01 -10.16 15.47
CA VAL A 695 19.37 -10.40 16.78
C VAL A 695 19.44 -9.17 17.69
N ARG A 696 20.58 -8.46 17.70
CA ARG A 696 20.71 -7.20 18.47
C ARG A 696 19.70 -6.16 17.98
N ASP A 697 19.60 -5.98 16.67
CA ASP A 697 18.75 -4.97 16.07
C ASP A 697 17.26 -5.34 16.21
N LEU A 698 16.94 -6.64 16.22
CA LEU A 698 15.60 -7.17 16.51
C LEU A 698 15.13 -6.81 17.92
N VAL A 699 15.98 -7.05 18.94
CA VAL A 699 15.71 -6.68 20.34
C VAL A 699 15.60 -5.16 20.52
N ALA A 700 16.36 -4.38 19.76
CA ALA A 700 16.25 -2.93 19.77
C ALA A 700 14.92 -2.44 19.15
N ARG A 701 14.51 -3.03 18.03
CA ARG A 701 13.32 -2.68 17.24
C ARG A 701 12.01 -3.01 17.95
N HIS A 702 11.93 -4.17 18.59
CA HIS A 702 10.70 -4.66 19.23
C HIS A 702 10.80 -4.56 20.74
N GLU A 703 10.19 -3.51 21.32
CA GLU A 703 10.32 -3.27 22.76
C GLU A 703 9.84 -4.42 23.65
N THR A 704 8.89 -5.21 23.16
CA THR A 704 8.32 -6.36 23.86
C THR A 704 9.38 -7.40 24.23
N LEU A 705 10.44 -7.55 23.43
CA LEU A 705 11.53 -8.52 23.68
C LEU A 705 12.42 -8.15 24.86
N ARG A 706 12.28 -6.91 25.35
CA ARG A 706 12.97 -6.34 26.51
C ARG A 706 11.97 -5.73 27.51
N THR A 707 10.76 -6.26 27.54
CA THR A 707 9.69 -5.82 28.45
C THR A 707 9.43 -6.88 29.51
N THR A 708 9.45 -6.47 30.79
CA THR A 708 9.08 -7.33 31.92
C THR A 708 7.88 -6.78 32.68
N PHE A 709 7.27 -7.57 33.55
CA PHE A 709 6.22 -7.12 34.46
C PHE A 709 6.79 -6.41 35.67
N SER A 710 6.07 -5.41 36.20
CA SER A 710 6.32 -4.92 37.55
C SER A 710 6.12 -6.02 38.60
N PRO A 711 6.69 -5.88 39.82
CA PRO A 711 6.52 -6.89 40.87
C PRO A 711 5.06 -7.20 41.25
N ASP A 712 4.15 -6.22 41.11
CA ASP A 712 2.71 -6.41 41.29
C ASP A 712 1.99 -6.96 40.03
N GLY A 713 2.66 -6.98 38.87
CA GLY A 713 2.13 -7.43 37.59
C GLY A 713 1.24 -6.41 36.87
N GLU A 714 0.99 -5.26 37.47
CA GLU A 714 0.03 -4.27 36.97
C GLU A 714 0.58 -3.43 35.81
N ARG A 715 1.90 -3.34 35.67
CA ARG A 715 2.58 -2.54 34.66
C ARG A 715 3.63 -3.34 33.90
N LEU A 716 3.94 -2.86 32.70
CA LEU A 716 4.99 -3.38 31.84
C LEU A 716 6.18 -2.41 31.87
N ILE A 717 7.34 -2.92 32.26
CA ILE A 717 8.60 -2.20 32.37
C ILE A 717 9.41 -2.49 31.11
N VAL A 718 9.59 -1.46 30.29
CA VAL A 718 10.39 -1.54 29.07
C VAL A 718 11.84 -1.19 29.40
N HIS A 719 12.75 -2.15 29.32
CA HIS A 719 14.18 -1.95 29.61
C HIS A 719 14.89 -1.30 28.43
N PRO A 720 15.89 -0.42 28.64
CA PRO A 720 16.72 0.11 27.55
C PRO A 720 17.41 -1.00 26.76
N ALA A 721 17.49 -0.88 25.44
CA ALA A 721 18.17 -1.87 24.60
C ALA A 721 19.66 -2.05 24.96
N SER A 722 20.31 -0.99 25.46
CA SER A 722 21.69 -1.04 25.96
C SER A 722 21.89 -1.91 27.20
N GLU A 723 20.81 -2.21 27.94
CA GLU A 723 20.81 -3.05 29.14
C GLU A 723 20.47 -4.52 28.83
N THR A 724 20.33 -4.88 27.55
CA THR A 724 20.15 -6.26 27.09
C THR A 724 21.38 -6.70 26.29
N PRO A 725 22.43 -7.24 26.94
CA PRO A 725 23.62 -7.74 26.24
C PRO A 725 23.25 -8.80 25.19
N LEU A 726 23.99 -8.86 24.08
CA LEU A 726 23.71 -9.86 23.04
C LEU A 726 24.03 -11.29 23.51
N ASP A 727 25.12 -11.48 24.25
CA ASP A 727 25.58 -12.80 24.74
C ASP A 727 24.60 -13.43 25.75
N ASP A 728 23.68 -12.62 26.23
CA ASP A 728 22.63 -12.98 27.15
C ASP A 728 21.36 -13.52 26.44
N VAL A 729 21.20 -13.22 25.15
CA VAL A 729 20.04 -13.56 24.34
C VAL A 729 20.39 -14.38 23.09
N LEU A 730 21.64 -14.43 22.64
CA LEU A 730 22.10 -15.26 21.52
C LEU A 730 23.21 -16.21 21.99
N PHE A 731 22.92 -17.51 21.99
CA PHE A 731 23.86 -18.55 22.38
C PHE A 731 24.45 -19.25 21.16
N GLU A 732 25.73 -19.57 21.18
CA GLU A 732 26.38 -20.39 20.16
C GLU A 732 26.78 -21.73 20.79
N HIS A 733 26.48 -22.82 20.09
CA HIS A 733 26.80 -24.17 20.53
C HIS A 733 27.27 -25.02 19.35
N THR A 734 28.04 -26.06 19.61
CA THR A 734 28.52 -27.00 18.59
C THR A 734 28.22 -28.41 19.07
N CYS A 735 27.60 -29.22 18.22
CA CYS A 735 27.31 -30.62 18.49
C CYS A 735 28.10 -31.50 17.51
N GLY A 736 28.77 -32.53 18.01
CA GLY A 736 29.53 -33.49 17.21
C GLY A 736 28.72 -34.66 16.66
N ASP A 737 27.54 -34.94 17.24
CA ASP A 737 26.63 -36.01 16.83
C ASP A 737 25.16 -35.70 17.15
N GLU A 738 24.24 -36.53 16.64
CA GLU A 738 22.79 -36.40 16.85
C GLU A 738 22.38 -36.57 18.33
N ASP A 739 23.11 -37.38 19.10
CA ASP A 739 22.83 -37.60 20.52
C ASP A 739 23.13 -36.35 21.36
N GLU A 740 24.21 -35.64 21.03
CA GLU A 740 24.57 -34.35 21.61
C GLU A 740 23.56 -33.27 21.26
N LEU A 741 23.15 -33.20 19.99
CA LEU A 741 22.07 -32.32 19.56
C LEU A 741 20.78 -32.60 20.34
N GLY A 742 20.40 -33.87 20.49
CA GLY A 742 19.22 -34.27 21.27
C GLY A 742 19.31 -33.88 22.74
N ARG A 743 20.50 -33.99 23.37
CA ARG A 743 20.73 -33.51 24.75
C ARG A 743 20.63 -31.99 24.84
N PHE A 744 21.19 -31.27 23.88
CA PHE A 744 21.12 -29.81 23.83
C PHE A 744 19.67 -29.33 23.68
N LEU A 745 18.88 -29.92 22.77
CA LEU A 745 17.48 -29.57 22.56
C LEU A 745 16.62 -29.79 23.82
N ARG A 746 16.86 -30.88 24.57
CA ARG A 746 16.20 -31.10 25.87
C ARG A 746 16.60 -30.04 26.89
N SER A 747 17.90 -29.74 27.00
CA SER A 747 18.38 -28.69 27.91
C SER A 747 17.86 -27.30 27.52
N TRP A 748 17.68 -27.03 26.23
CA TRP A 748 17.11 -25.79 25.71
C TRP A 748 15.64 -25.65 26.10
N ALA A 749 14.87 -26.75 26.01
CA ALA A 749 13.46 -26.79 26.38
C ALA A 749 13.19 -26.74 27.90
N GLU A 750 14.19 -27.09 28.72
CA GLU A 750 14.09 -27.04 30.19
C GLU A 750 14.48 -25.69 30.78
N ARG A 751 15.12 -24.82 30.00
CA ARG A 751 15.59 -23.52 30.48
C ARG A 751 14.40 -22.55 30.54
N PRO A 752 14.01 -22.00 31.69
CA PRO A 752 12.90 -21.05 31.74
C PRO A 752 13.31 -19.64 31.26
N LEU A 753 12.36 -18.93 30.68
CA LEU A 753 12.32 -17.47 30.58
C LEU A 753 11.59 -16.89 31.79
N ASP A 754 11.97 -15.69 32.22
CA ASP A 754 11.40 -15.03 33.40
C ASP A 754 10.87 -13.65 32.98
N PRO A 755 9.55 -13.48 32.92
CA PRO A 755 8.94 -12.24 32.48
C PRO A 755 8.87 -11.16 33.57
N VAL A 756 9.43 -11.37 34.77
CA VAL A 756 9.46 -10.39 35.87
C VAL A 756 10.86 -9.79 36.04
N ASP A 757 11.84 -10.63 36.34
CA ASP A 757 13.20 -10.21 36.69
C ASP A 757 14.26 -10.67 35.67
N GLY A 758 13.86 -11.43 34.65
CA GLY A 758 14.78 -12.01 33.67
C GLY A 758 14.49 -11.59 32.23
N ARG A 759 14.67 -12.55 31.32
CA ARG A 759 14.57 -12.34 29.87
C ARG A 759 13.28 -12.95 29.36
N VAL A 760 12.69 -12.30 28.37
CA VAL A 760 11.50 -12.78 27.65
C VAL A 760 11.82 -13.29 26.24
N PHE A 761 13.09 -13.25 25.83
CA PHE A 761 13.56 -13.67 24.51
C PHE A 761 14.94 -14.32 24.61
N ARG A 762 15.15 -15.40 23.85
CA ARG A 762 16.47 -15.98 23.59
C ARG A 762 16.50 -16.69 22.24
N ALA A 763 17.69 -16.80 21.66
CA ALA A 763 17.98 -17.55 20.46
C ALA A 763 19.28 -18.35 20.62
N ALA A 764 19.43 -19.44 19.88
CA ALA A 764 20.67 -20.19 19.80
C ALA A 764 20.99 -20.59 18.36
N VAL A 765 22.27 -20.62 18.03
CA VAL A 765 22.78 -21.21 16.79
C VAL A 765 23.61 -22.42 17.16
N VAL A 766 23.14 -23.59 16.74
CA VAL A 766 23.83 -24.86 16.95
C VAL A 766 24.51 -25.27 15.66
N GLU A 767 25.83 -25.39 15.68
CA GLU A 767 26.60 -25.96 14.58
C GLU A 767 26.58 -27.48 14.68
N VAL A 768 26.05 -28.14 13.63
CA VAL A 768 25.97 -29.60 13.52
C VAL A 768 26.91 -30.12 12.42
N GLY A 769 27.38 -29.24 11.54
CA GLY A 769 28.42 -29.49 10.56
C GLY A 769 28.95 -28.18 9.96
N PRO A 770 29.93 -28.25 9.04
CA PRO A 770 30.61 -27.07 8.51
C PRO A 770 29.69 -26.05 7.81
N GLU A 771 28.61 -26.53 7.18
CA GLU A 771 27.60 -25.70 6.48
C GLU A 771 26.18 -26.09 6.92
N ARG A 772 26.03 -26.62 8.14
CA ARG A 772 24.72 -27.02 8.65
C ARG A 772 24.55 -26.56 10.08
N HIS A 773 23.58 -25.67 10.26
CA HIS A 773 23.29 -25.05 11.55
C HIS A 773 21.81 -25.19 11.88
N LEU A 774 21.49 -25.17 13.17
CA LEU A 774 20.12 -25.11 13.68
C LEU A 774 19.95 -23.79 14.45
N LEU A 775 19.10 -22.91 13.93
CA LEU A 775 18.67 -21.69 14.63
C LEU A 775 17.46 -22.02 15.49
N LEU A 776 17.57 -21.84 16.80
CA LEU A 776 16.49 -21.93 17.76
C LEU A 776 16.08 -20.53 18.20
N VAL A 777 14.79 -20.26 18.24
CA VAL A 777 14.24 -19.01 18.78
C VAL A 777 13.19 -19.38 19.84
N THR A 778 13.29 -18.80 21.02
CA THR A 778 12.37 -19.02 22.14
C THR A 778 11.96 -17.68 22.74
N VAL A 779 10.66 -17.43 22.80
CA VAL A 779 10.09 -16.18 23.30
C VAL A 779 8.99 -16.50 24.31
N HIS A 780 8.94 -15.75 25.40
CA HIS A 780 7.89 -15.89 26.40
C HIS A 780 6.57 -15.39 25.81
N HIS A 781 5.48 -16.14 25.99
CA HIS A 781 4.18 -15.82 25.37
C HIS A 781 3.59 -14.49 25.89
N ALA A 782 4.05 -13.96 27.03
CA ALA A 782 3.68 -12.60 27.46
C ALA A 782 4.20 -11.49 26.52
N ALA A 783 5.23 -11.77 25.72
CA ALA A 783 5.89 -10.83 24.82
C ALA A 783 5.55 -11.05 23.34
N VAL A 784 4.90 -12.18 22.99
CA VAL A 784 4.57 -12.54 21.61
C VAL A 784 3.32 -13.41 21.58
N ASP A 785 2.64 -13.46 20.45
CA ASP A 785 1.61 -14.44 20.13
C ASP A 785 1.91 -15.11 18.78
N GLY A 786 1.12 -16.10 18.38
CA GLY A 786 1.44 -16.87 17.17
C GLY A 786 1.50 -16.05 15.87
N TRP A 787 0.78 -14.93 15.77
CA TRP A 787 0.87 -14.04 14.61
C TRP A 787 2.14 -13.20 14.66
N SER A 788 2.36 -12.50 15.78
CA SER A 788 3.54 -11.64 15.95
C SER A 788 4.86 -12.41 15.97
N TYR A 789 4.80 -13.73 16.21
CA TYR A 789 5.95 -14.61 16.06
C TYR A 789 6.44 -14.67 14.61
N GLY A 790 5.52 -14.73 13.64
CA GLY A 790 5.85 -14.68 12.22
C GLY A 790 6.53 -13.36 11.85
N VAL A 791 5.95 -12.23 12.28
CA VAL A 791 6.53 -10.88 12.09
C VAL A 791 7.96 -10.80 12.64
N LEU A 792 8.20 -11.39 13.81
CA LEU A 792 9.52 -11.42 14.43
C LEU A 792 10.54 -12.21 13.61
N LEU A 793 10.14 -13.33 13.00
CA LEU A 793 11.01 -14.14 12.15
C LEU A 793 11.30 -13.46 10.80
N ASP A 794 10.31 -12.79 10.21
CA ASP A 794 10.47 -12.02 8.97
C ASP A 794 11.44 -10.85 9.16
N ASP A 795 11.29 -10.11 10.25
CA ASP A 795 12.22 -9.03 10.61
C ASP A 795 13.64 -9.57 10.87
N LEU A 796 13.78 -10.72 11.53
CA LEU A 796 15.08 -11.36 11.76
C LEU A 796 15.78 -11.72 10.44
N ALA A 797 15.06 -12.34 9.49
CA ALA A 797 15.60 -12.68 8.18
C ALA A 797 15.97 -11.44 7.38
N ALA A 798 15.12 -10.41 7.37
CA ALA A 798 15.39 -9.15 6.68
C ALA A 798 16.65 -8.45 7.24
N MET A 799 16.81 -8.42 8.56
CA MET A 799 18.00 -7.88 9.23
C MET A 799 19.26 -8.69 8.96
N TYR A 800 19.17 -10.02 8.98
CA TYR A 800 20.29 -10.88 8.61
C TYR A 800 20.76 -10.60 7.19
N ASN A 801 19.83 -10.54 6.23
CA ASN A 801 20.14 -10.30 4.83
C ASN A 801 20.80 -8.93 4.61
N ALA A 802 20.29 -7.88 5.25
CA ALA A 802 20.92 -6.56 5.19
C ALA A 802 22.35 -6.58 5.77
N GLY A 803 22.55 -7.31 6.87
CA GLY A 803 23.87 -7.53 7.47
C GLY A 803 24.82 -8.27 6.52
N CYS A 804 24.35 -9.31 5.83
CA CYS A 804 25.13 -10.04 4.82
C CYS A 804 25.54 -9.15 3.64
N ARG A 805 24.65 -8.26 3.20
CA ARG A 805 24.87 -7.34 2.08
C ARG A 805 25.65 -6.08 2.44
N GLY A 806 25.82 -5.79 3.73
CA GLY A 806 26.44 -4.55 4.19
C GLY A 806 25.62 -3.29 3.89
N THR A 807 24.31 -3.44 3.69
CA THR A 807 23.38 -2.35 3.34
C THR A 807 22.62 -1.86 4.57
N SER A 808 22.20 -0.59 4.61
CA SER A 808 21.31 -0.12 5.67
C SER A 808 19.89 -0.67 5.45
N LEU A 809 19.36 -1.39 6.43
CA LEU A 809 17.98 -1.85 6.38
C LEU A 809 17.01 -0.70 6.65
N GLN A 810 16.14 -0.39 5.68
CA GLN A 810 15.09 0.62 5.82
C GLN A 810 13.73 -0.05 6.04
N LEU A 811 13.54 -0.67 7.21
CA LEU A 811 12.19 -1.09 7.61
C LEU A 811 11.41 0.13 8.11
N PRO A 812 10.10 0.24 7.80
CA PRO A 812 9.23 1.23 8.43
C PRO A 812 9.32 1.14 9.97
N PRO A 813 9.05 2.22 10.71
CA PRO A 813 8.94 2.16 12.17
C PRO A 813 7.95 1.04 12.57
N ALA A 814 8.37 0.14 13.45
CA ALA A 814 7.49 -0.91 13.97
C ALA A 814 6.49 -0.29 14.94
N ALA A 815 5.20 -0.61 14.76
CA ALA A 815 4.19 -0.36 15.79
C ALA A 815 4.63 -1.07 17.08
N GLN A 816 4.54 -0.39 18.21
CA GLN A 816 4.99 -0.92 19.49
C GLN A 816 3.82 -1.49 20.28
N PHE A 817 4.07 -2.44 21.17
CA PHE A 817 2.98 -3.10 21.92
C PHE A 817 2.14 -2.10 22.75
N ARG A 818 2.73 -0.99 23.20
CA ARG A 818 1.99 0.13 23.81
C ARG A 818 0.87 0.69 22.92
N ASP A 819 1.09 0.76 21.61
CA ASP A 819 0.11 1.31 20.67
C ASP A 819 -1.10 0.36 20.57
N TYR A 820 -0.84 -0.95 20.66
CA TYR A 820 -1.86 -1.97 20.81
C TYR A 820 -2.61 -1.85 22.14
N LEU A 821 -1.92 -1.63 23.26
CA LEU A 821 -2.57 -1.46 24.58
C LEU A 821 -3.53 -0.26 24.59
N ASP A 822 -3.11 0.87 24.03
CA ASP A 822 -3.91 2.09 23.94
C ASP A 822 -5.14 1.89 23.03
N TRP A 823 -4.98 1.18 21.91
CA TRP A 823 -6.11 0.79 21.06
C TRP A 823 -7.06 -0.19 21.77
N HIS A 824 -6.52 -1.22 22.41
CA HIS A 824 -7.28 -2.26 23.10
C HIS A 824 -8.11 -1.66 24.24
N GLU A 825 -7.54 -0.74 25.04
CA GLU A 825 -8.27 -0.03 26.09
C GLU A 825 -9.43 0.81 25.53
N ARG A 826 -9.22 1.55 24.43
CA ARG A 826 -10.27 2.35 23.80
C ARG A 826 -11.44 1.50 23.29
N VAL A 827 -11.14 0.36 22.67
CA VAL A 827 -12.16 -0.56 22.15
C VAL A 827 -12.94 -1.20 23.30
N THR A 828 -12.22 -1.75 24.29
CA THR A 828 -12.84 -2.49 25.40
C THR A 828 -13.63 -1.60 26.36
N ALA A 829 -13.31 -0.30 26.41
CA ALA A 829 -14.07 0.73 27.13
C ALA A 829 -15.09 1.49 26.25
N GLY A 830 -15.26 1.10 24.99
CA GLY A 830 -16.12 1.78 24.02
C GLY A 830 -17.64 1.60 24.27
N PRO A 831 -18.49 2.31 23.51
CA PRO A 831 -19.94 2.31 23.70
C PRO A 831 -20.61 0.94 23.49
N THR A 832 -20.01 0.05 22.69
CA THR A 832 -20.51 -1.32 22.42
C THR A 832 -20.04 -2.35 23.45
N ALA A 833 -19.17 -1.98 24.41
CA ALA A 833 -18.59 -2.92 25.37
C ALA A 833 -19.66 -3.66 26.21
N ALA A 834 -20.73 -2.97 26.60
CA ALA A 834 -21.83 -3.58 27.34
C ALA A 834 -22.57 -4.63 26.51
N GLU A 835 -22.77 -4.37 25.22
CA GLU A 835 -23.42 -5.30 24.29
C GLU A 835 -22.59 -6.58 24.12
N HIS A 836 -21.29 -6.45 23.84
CA HIS A 836 -20.40 -7.62 23.71
C HIS A 836 -20.32 -8.44 25.00
N ARG A 837 -20.26 -7.77 26.16
CA ARG A 837 -20.30 -8.44 27.48
C ARG A 837 -21.59 -9.24 27.66
N ASP A 838 -22.74 -8.61 27.44
CA ASP A 838 -24.03 -9.22 27.73
C ASP A 838 -24.34 -10.38 26.76
N PHE A 839 -23.89 -10.28 25.51
CA PHE A 839 -23.88 -11.38 24.55
C PHE A 839 -23.15 -12.61 25.10
N TRP A 840 -21.89 -12.44 25.50
CA TRP A 840 -21.07 -13.56 26.00
C TRP A 840 -21.61 -14.13 27.31
N ARG A 841 -22.07 -13.29 28.23
CA ARG A 841 -22.73 -13.75 29.47
C ARG A 841 -23.95 -14.62 29.18
N SER A 842 -24.75 -14.24 28.18
CA SER A 842 -25.90 -15.03 27.77
C SER A 842 -25.48 -16.36 27.14
N ARG A 843 -24.51 -16.34 26.21
CA ARG A 843 -24.04 -17.53 25.48
C ARG A 843 -23.41 -18.57 26.42
N LEU A 844 -22.61 -18.11 27.38
CA LEU A 844 -21.87 -18.97 28.32
C LEU A 844 -22.68 -19.40 29.54
N LYS A 845 -23.91 -18.92 29.69
CA LYS A 845 -24.78 -19.27 30.81
C LYS A 845 -25.05 -20.78 30.84
N GLY A 846 -24.64 -21.42 31.93
CA GLY A 846 -24.84 -22.85 32.14
C GLY A 846 -24.02 -23.74 31.19
N ALA A 847 -22.92 -23.24 30.63
CA ALA A 847 -21.96 -24.08 29.92
C ALA A 847 -21.28 -25.03 30.92
N PRO A 848 -21.19 -26.34 30.63
CA PRO A 848 -20.52 -27.29 31.50
C PRO A 848 -18.99 -27.09 31.45
N PRO A 849 -18.26 -27.35 32.55
CA PRO A 849 -16.82 -27.50 32.47
C PRO A 849 -16.48 -28.74 31.62
N LEU A 850 -15.40 -28.67 30.84
CA LEU A 850 -14.94 -29.80 30.04
C LEU A 850 -14.15 -30.78 30.92
N GLU A 851 -14.63 -32.02 31.00
CA GLU A 851 -14.11 -33.09 31.85
C GLU A 851 -13.28 -34.08 31.02
N LEU A 852 -11.98 -33.81 30.89
CA LEU A 852 -11.08 -34.68 30.15
C LEU A 852 -10.95 -36.07 30.82
N PRO A 853 -10.77 -37.15 30.05
CA PRO A 853 -10.49 -38.48 30.58
C PRO A 853 -9.23 -38.46 31.45
N SER A 854 -9.41 -38.56 32.76
CA SER A 854 -8.31 -38.52 33.72
C SER A 854 -7.51 -39.82 33.67
N SER A 855 -6.19 -39.69 33.62
CA SER A 855 -5.23 -40.79 33.86
C SER A 855 -5.29 -41.35 35.30
N GLY A 856 -6.06 -40.70 36.20
CA GLY A 856 -6.15 -41.03 37.61
C GLY A 856 -4.92 -40.64 38.44
N GLN A 857 -3.95 -39.96 37.83
CA GLN A 857 -2.70 -39.55 38.47
C GLN A 857 -2.88 -38.19 39.19
N PRO A 858 -2.22 -37.98 40.35
CA PRO A 858 -2.12 -36.64 40.94
C PRO A 858 -1.35 -35.72 39.99
N SER A 859 -2.00 -34.70 39.45
CA SER A 859 -1.35 -33.70 38.60
C SER A 859 -1.02 -32.42 39.37
N ARG A 860 0.12 -31.80 39.05
CA ARG A 860 0.51 -30.48 39.55
C ARG A 860 0.68 -29.56 38.36
N PHE A 861 0.05 -28.39 38.42
CA PHE A 861 0.23 -27.32 37.45
C PHE A 861 1.56 -26.59 37.70
N PRO A 862 2.32 -26.18 36.65
CA PRO A 862 2.13 -26.52 35.23
C PRO A 862 2.37 -28.01 34.94
N TYR A 863 1.66 -28.57 33.97
CA TYR A 863 1.62 -30.02 33.76
C TYR A 863 2.77 -30.51 32.90
N ARG A 864 3.26 -31.73 33.13
CA ARG A 864 4.17 -32.37 32.18
C ARG A 864 3.46 -32.61 30.87
N ALA A 865 4.14 -32.31 29.76
CA ALA A 865 3.51 -32.31 28.45
C ALA A 865 4.29 -33.12 27.43
N VAL A 866 3.57 -33.66 26.46
CA VAL A 866 4.14 -34.18 25.21
C VAL A 866 3.41 -33.55 24.03
N ARG A 867 4.08 -33.54 22.88
CA ARG A 867 3.56 -33.01 21.62
C ARG A 867 3.61 -34.07 20.53
N HIS A 868 2.48 -34.31 19.87
CA HIS A 868 2.39 -35.21 18.72
C HIS A 868 1.78 -34.48 17.53
N GLY A 869 2.26 -34.79 16.32
CA GLY A 869 1.82 -34.11 15.11
C GLY A 869 1.25 -35.06 14.06
N VAL A 870 0.36 -34.56 13.21
CA VAL A 870 -0.01 -35.19 11.94
C VAL A 870 -0.02 -34.14 10.83
N LEU A 871 0.47 -34.52 9.65
CA LEU A 871 0.30 -33.74 8.43
C LEU A 871 -0.96 -34.23 7.71
N LEU A 872 -1.92 -33.34 7.54
CA LEU A 872 -3.01 -33.49 6.59
C LEU A 872 -2.46 -32.99 5.24
N ASP A 873 -2.03 -33.91 4.38
CA ASP A 873 -1.35 -33.60 3.12
C ASP A 873 -2.17 -32.72 2.15
N GLY A 874 -1.52 -32.26 1.07
CA GLY A 874 -2.15 -31.43 0.05
C GLY A 874 -3.43 -32.03 -0.55
N ASP A 875 -3.44 -33.33 -0.82
CA ASP A 875 -4.61 -34.04 -1.32
C ASP A 875 -5.78 -34.01 -0.31
N PHE A 876 -5.47 -34.12 0.98
CA PHE A 876 -6.47 -33.98 2.05
C PHE A 876 -7.00 -32.56 2.14
N ARG A 877 -6.12 -31.56 2.11
CA ARG A 877 -6.50 -30.13 2.11
C ARG A 877 -7.44 -29.82 0.95
N ASP A 878 -7.13 -30.31 -0.24
CA ASP A 878 -7.91 -29.99 -1.44
C ASP A 878 -9.30 -30.65 -1.39
N ARG A 879 -9.41 -31.87 -0.83
CA ARG A 879 -10.71 -32.50 -0.53
C ARG A 879 -11.51 -31.75 0.54
N MET A 880 -10.86 -31.23 1.57
CA MET A 880 -11.52 -30.39 2.58
C MET A 880 -12.06 -29.10 1.98
N ARG A 881 -11.29 -28.44 1.10
CA ARG A 881 -11.73 -27.23 0.39
C ARG A 881 -12.97 -27.52 -0.45
N GLU A 882 -12.98 -28.63 -1.18
CA GLU A 882 -14.14 -29.04 -1.96
C GLU A 882 -15.38 -29.35 -1.10
N ALA A 883 -15.22 -30.03 0.04
CA ALA A 883 -16.33 -30.26 0.95
C ALA A 883 -16.85 -28.95 1.59
N ALA A 884 -15.96 -28.07 2.01
CA ALA A 884 -16.29 -26.73 2.51
C ALA A 884 -17.09 -25.92 1.48
N ARG A 885 -16.70 -25.98 0.21
CA ARG A 885 -17.41 -25.36 -0.90
C ARG A 885 -18.83 -25.90 -1.07
N GLN A 886 -18.99 -27.23 -1.07
CA GLN A 886 -20.27 -27.90 -1.29
C GLN A 886 -21.29 -27.57 -0.20
N GLU A 887 -20.84 -27.53 1.06
CA GLU A 887 -21.71 -27.27 2.21
C GLU A 887 -21.89 -25.77 2.53
N GLY A 888 -21.25 -24.88 1.77
CA GLY A 888 -21.32 -23.44 2.05
C GLY A 888 -20.68 -23.10 3.41
N VAL A 889 -19.57 -23.73 3.75
CA VAL A 889 -18.83 -23.52 5.02
C VAL A 889 -17.34 -23.30 4.75
N THR A 890 -16.52 -23.18 5.80
CA THR A 890 -15.07 -22.98 5.64
C THR A 890 -14.27 -24.16 6.16
N VAL A 891 -13.06 -24.35 5.62
CA VAL A 891 -12.09 -25.36 6.11
C VAL A 891 -11.85 -25.20 7.61
N PHE A 892 -11.74 -23.96 8.10
CA PHE A 892 -11.56 -23.69 9.52
C PHE A 892 -12.77 -24.15 10.36
N ALA A 893 -13.99 -23.98 9.88
CA ALA A 893 -15.18 -24.52 10.55
C ALA A 893 -15.14 -26.05 10.65
N TYR A 894 -14.68 -26.76 9.60
CA TYR A 894 -14.44 -28.20 9.67
C TYR A 894 -13.39 -28.58 10.71
N LEU A 895 -12.27 -27.86 10.76
CA LEU A 895 -11.20 -28.12 11.73
C LEU A 895 -11.70 -27.95 13.18
N VAL A 896 -12.45 -26.88 13.45
CA VAL A 896 -13.06 -26.61 14.76
C VAL A 896 -14.15 -27.62 15.09
N ALA A 897 -15.00 -27.97 14.12
CA ALA A 897 -16.06 -28.95 14.30
C ALA A 897 -15.50 -30.34 14.64
N ALA A 898 -14.48 -30.81 13.90
CA ALA A 898 -13.81 -32.07 14.20
C ALA A 898 -13.16 -32.05 15.58
N TRP A 899 -12.62 -30.91 16.03
CA TRP A 899 -12.06 -30.78 17.36
C TRP A 899 -13.14 -30.87 18.44
N GLY A 900 -14.25 -30.14 18.27
CA GLY A 900 -15.41 -30.21 19.15
C GLY A 900 -16.00 -31.62 19.24
N ALA A 901 -16.21 -32.28 18.09
CA ALA A 901 -16.73 -33.65 18.03
C ALA A 901 -15.78 -34.65 18.68
N LEU A 902 -14.46 -34.52 18.47
CA LEU A 902 -13.48 -35.34 19.16
C LEU A 902 -13.54 -35.13 20.68
N LEU A 903 -13.64 -33.89 21.16
CA LEU A 903 -13.76 -33.60 22.59
C LEU A 903 -15.06 -34.15 23.20
N GLN A 904 -16.21 -33.98 22.53
CA GLN A 904 -17.49 -34.57 22.94
C GLN A 904 -17.37 -36.09 23.03
N ARG A 905 -16.65 -36.70 22.09
CA ARG A 905 -16.43 -38.15 22.07
C ARG A 905 -15.52 -38.62 23.20
N LEU A 906 -14.44 -37.89 23.49
CA LEU A 906 -13.50 -38.23 24.55
C LEU A 906 -14.12 -38.08 25.93
N THR A 907 -14.91 -37.04 26.13
CA THR A 907 -15.50 -36.69 27.44
C THR A 907 -16.88 -37.29 27.67
N GLU A 908 -17.51 -37.86 26.63
CA GLU A 908 -18.91 -38.29 26.62
C GLU A 908 -19.90 -37.14 26.97
N GLN A 909 -19.46 -35.89 26.81
CA GLN A 909 -20.30 -34.71 26.99
C GLN A 909 -20.93 -34.30 25.67
N ASP A 910 -22.25 -34.07 25.65
CA ASP A 910 -22.95 -33.59 24.46
C ASP A 910 -22.81 -32.07 24.25
N ASP A 911 -22.33 -31.31 25.24
CA ASP A 911 -22.12 -29.86 25.13
C ASP A 911 -20.71 -29.55 25.62
N VAL A 912 -19.87 -29.00 24.75
CA VAL A 912 -18.46 -28.69 25.06
C VAL A 912 -18.15 -27.24 24.74
N LEU A 913 -17.22 -26.67 25.50
CA LEU A 913 -16.74 -25.31 25.29
C LEU A 913 -15.33 -25.36 24.73
N VAL A 914 -15.17 -24.88 23.50
CA VAL A 914 -13.92 -24.90 22.74
C VAL A 914 -13.43 -23.46 22.57
N PRO A 915 -12.39 -23.04 23.31
CA PRO A 915 -11.78 -21.74 23.14
C PRO A 915 -10.91 -21.75 21.90
N VAL A 916 -11.25 -20.90 20.94
CA VAL A 916 -10.51 -20.74 19.69
C VAL A 916 -9.70 -19.44 19.76
N ALA A 917 -8.39 -19.51 19.51
CA ALA A 917 -7.54 -18.35 19.52
C ALA A 917 -7.96 -17.34 18.45
N SER A 918 -8.02 -16.07 18.83
CA SER A 918 -8.22 -14.92 17.94
C SER A 918 -7.24 -13.83 18.35
N ALA A 919 -6.73 -13.05 17.40
CA ALA A 919 -5.86 -11.93 17.70
C ALA A 919 -6.34 -10.70 16.92
N ARG A 920 -7.24 -9.92 17.53
CA ARG A 920 -7.80 -8.74 16.87
C ARG A 920 -6.76 -7.63 16.85
N ARG A 921 -6.40 -7.18 15.65
CA ARG A 921 -5.60 -5.97 15.42
C ARG A 921 -6.23 -5.15 14.30
N PRO A 922 -6.25 -3.82 14.40
CA PRO A 922 -6.60 -2.98 13.27
C PRO A 922 -5.44 -3.01 12.25
N PRO A 923 -5.70 -2.70 10.96
CA PRO A 923 -4.66 -2.76 9.91
C PRO A 923 -3.39 -1.97 10.22
N GLU A 924 -3.48 -0.88 10.98
CA GLU A 924 -2.34 -0.03 11.34
C GLU A 924 -1.41 -0.68 12.39
N LEU A 925 -1.84 -1.76 13.04
CA LEU A 925 -1.11 -2.49 14.07
C LEU A 925 -0.86 -3.95 13.68
N ASP A 926 -0.96 -4.30 12.40
CA ASP A 926 -0.75 -5.66 11.88
C ASP A 926 0.67 -6.20 12.14
N GLN A 927 1.67 -5.31 12.13
CA GLN A 927 3.09 -5.61 12.39
C GLN A 927 3.50 -5.46 13.87
N VAL A 928 2.56 -5.27 14.80
CA VAL A 928 2.91 -5.15 16.22
C VAL A 928 3.39 -6.49 16.79
N VAL A 929 4.53 -6.47 17.49
CA VAL A 929 5.00 -7.64 18.23
C VAL A 929 4.60 -7.52 19.71
N GLY A 930 3.81 -8.50 20.20
CA GLY A 930 3.28 -8.47 21.56
C GLY A 930 2.17 -9.50 21.80
N TYR A 931 1.72 -9.64 23.06
CA TYR A 931 0.61 -10.54 23.41
C TYR A 931 -0.76 -9.92 23.08
N CYS A 932 -1.20 -10.12 21.84
CA CYS A 932 -2.49 -9.63 21.32
C CYS A 932 -3.56 -10.74 21.29
N SER A 933 -3.25 -11.93 21.79
CA SER A 933 -4.17 -13.06 21.82
C SER A 933 -5.39 -12.81 22.71
N ASN A 934 -6.54 -13.15 22.17
CA ASN A 934 -7.81 -13.35 22.86
C ASN A 934 -8.31 -14.79 22.57
N LEU A 935 -9.31 -15.27 23.31
CA LEU A 935 -9.95 -16.56 23.07
C LEU A 935 -11.43 -16.38 22.81
N LEU A 936 -11.97 -17.05 21.80
CA LEU A 936 -13.40 -17.10 21.50
C LEU A 936 -13.98 -18.39 22.07
N PRO A 937 -14.78 -18.34 23.15
CA PRO A 937 -15.31 -19.53 23.79
C PRO A 937 -16.53 -20.05 23.02
N LEU A 938 -16.31 -20.94 22.05
CA LEU A 938 -17.38 -21.52 21.23
C LEU A 938 -18.07 -22.67 21.97
N ARG A 939 -19.38 -22.57 22.17
CA ARG A 939 -20.16 -23.58 22.90
C ARG A 939 -20.82 -24.50 21.90
N LEU A 940 -20.30 -25.71 21.76
CA LEU A 940 -20.69 -26.65 20.72
C LEU A 940 -21.59 -27.75 21.30
N PRO A 941 -22.93 -27.61 21.22
CA PRO A 941 -23.87 -28.67 21.57
C PRO A 941 -24.01 -29.68 20.42
N ARG A 942 -24.16 -30.94 20.78
CA ARG A 942 -24.47 -32.07 19.90
C ARG A 942 -25.90 -32.54 20.16
N GLN A 943 -26.67 -32.72 19.08
CA GLN A 943 -27.97 -33.39 19.14
C GLN A 943 -27.84 -34.80 18.56
N ALA A 944 -28.63 -35.75 19.06
CA ALA A 944 -28.48 -37.18 18.75
C ALA A 944 -28.54 -37.51 17.24
N ASP A 945 -29.37 -36.78 16.48
CA ASP A 945 -29.60 -37.00 15.05
C ASP A 945 -29.01 -35.88 14.17
N MET A 946 -28.09 -35.07 14.71
CA MET A 946 -27.50 -33.94 13.96
C MET A 946 -26.61 -34.47 12.85
N GLN A 947 -26.84 -34.01 11.61
CA GLN A 947 -25.97 -34.35 10.49
C GLN A 947 -24.64 -33.58 10.60
N VAL A 948 -23.59 -34.12 9.98
CA VAL A 948 -22.27 -33.45 9.94
C VAL A 948 -22.37 -32.06 9.34
N ALA A 949 -23.09 -31.89 8.23
CA ALA A 949 -23.33 -30.61 7.59
C ALA A 949 -23.94 -29.59 8.57
N ASP A 950 -25.01 -29.96 9.27
CA ASP A 950 -25.68 -29.11 10.25
C ASP A 950 -24.73 -28.70 11.40
N TYR A 951 -23.92 -29.64 11.88
CA TYR A 951 -22.98 -29.36 12.97
C TYR A 951 -21.87 -28.41 12.55
N VAL A 952 -21.29 -28.60 11.35
CA VAL A 952 -20.27 -27.69 10.80
C VAL A 952 -20.87 -26.30 10.53
N ALA A 953 -22.11 -26.23 10.04
CA ALA A 953 -22.83 -24.97 9.84
C ALA A 953 -23.11 -24.23 11.16
N GLU A 954 -23.48 -24.94 12.23
CA GLU A 954 -23.63 -24.34 13.56
C GLU A 954 -22.27 -23.85 14.10
N VAL A 955 -21.19 -24.62 13.93
CA VAL A 955 -19.83 -24.19 14.32
C VAL A 955 -19.43 -22.91 13.59
N LEU A 956 -19.70 -22.84 12.29
CA LEU A 956 -19.48 -21.65 11.48
C LEU A 956 -20.29 -20.45 12.01
N SER A 957 -21.60 -20.63 12.25
CA SER A 957 -22.48 -19.62 12.84
C SER A 957 -21.95 -19.07 14.17
N GLN A 958 -21.35 -19.93 15.00
CA GLN A 958 -20.72 -19.54 16.25
C GLN A 958 -19.39 -18.82 16.07
N LEU A 959 -18.55 -19.27 15.14
CA LEU A 959 -17.31 -18.57 14.78
C LEU A 959 -17.63 -17.14 14.32
N VAL A 960 -18.62 -16.99 13.44
CA VAL A 960 -19.15 -15.70 12.97
C VAL A 960 -19.47 -14.79 14.15
N THR A 961 -20.42 -15.25 14.97
CA THR A 961 -21.02 -14.41 16.00
C THR A 961 -20.01 -14.14 17.11
N GLY A 962 -19.16 -15.12 17.44
CA GLY A 962 -18.06 -14.94 18.38
C GLY A 962 -17.07 -13.89 17.91
N LEU A 963 -16.73 -13.87 16.62
CA LEU A 963 -15.87 -12.85 16.05
C LEU A 963 -16.52 -11.47 16.06
N GLU A 964 -17.83 -11.35 15.81
CA GLU A 964 -18.57 -10.08 15.94
C GLU A 964 -18.43 -9.47 17.35
N HIS A 965 -18.39 -10.31 18.39
CA HIS A 965 -18.25 -9.90 19.79
C HIS A 965 -16.84 -10.09 20.39
N GLN A 966 -15.81 -10.29 19.55
CA GLN A 966 -14.43 -10.54 20.01
C GLN A 966 -13.77 -9.37 20.74
N ASP A 967 -14.35 -8.17 20.64
CA ASP A 967 -13.86 -6.94 21.26
C ASP A 967 -14.01 -6.96 22.78
N TYR A 968 -14.79 -7.90 23.32
CA TYR A 968 -14.81 -8.15 24.76
C TYR A 968 -13.72 -9.17 25.16
N PRO A 969 -12.81 -8.82 26.09
CA PRO A 969 -11.71 -9.71 26.43
C PRO A 969 -12.21 -10.96 27.16
N PHE A 970 -11.73 -12.12 26.70
CA PHE A 970 -12.05 -13.40 27.34
C PHE A 970 -11.61 -13.45 28.80
N ALA A 971 -10.45 -12.86 29.10
CA ALA A 971 -9.93 -12.74 30.46
C ALA A 971 -10.90 -12.06 31.43
N ASP A 972 -11.68 -11.08 30.94
CA ASP A 972 -12.71 -10.40 31.73
C ASP A 972 -13.95 -11.29 31.91
N LEU A 973 -14.38 -12.02 30.87
CA LEU A 973 -15.47 -13.00 30.99
C LEU A 973 -15.19 -14.06 32.06
N VAL A 974 -13.99 -14.64 32.03
CA VAL A 974 -13.56 -15.65 33.00
C VAL A 974 -13.66 -15.09 34.41
N ALA A 975 -13.15 -13.88 34.64
CA ALA A 975 -13.15 -13.30 35.95
C ALA A 975 -14.55 -12.91 36.48
N GLU A 976 -15.48 -12.55 35.61
CA GLU A 976 -16.86 -12.26 36.00
C GLU A 976 -17.68 -13.52 36.24
N SER A 977 -17.36 -14.59 35.53
CA SER A 977 -18.04 -15.89 35.61
C SER A 977 -17.50 -16.80 36.71
N ALA A 978 -16.28 -16.53 37.19
CA ALA A 978 -15.62 -17.29 38.24
C ALA A 978 -16.42 -17.27 39.57
N PRO A 979 -16.75 -18.44 40.15
CA PRO A 979 -17.27 -18.50 41.51
C PRO A 979 -16.31 -17.78 42.48
N LEU A 980 -16.83 -16.98 43.41
CA LEU A 980 -16.03 -16.31 44.45
C LEU A 980 -15.17 -17.36 45.18
N GLY A 981 -13.85 -17.31 44.99
CA GLY A 981 -12.88 -18.23 45.60
C GLY A 981 -12.39 -19.38 44.71
N ALA A 982 -12.94 -19.55 43.49
CA ALA A 982 -12.36 -20.43 42.49
C ALA A 982 -11.06 -19.82 41.95
N GLY A 983 -9.98 -20.59 41.92
CA GLY A 983 -8.71 -20.11 41.39
C GLY A 983 -8.79 -19.87 39.87
N LEU A 984 -7.90 -19.04 39.33
CA LEU A 984 -7.74 -18.84 37.88
C LEU A 984 -7.62 -20.18 37.13
N ARG A 985 -7.02 -21.20 37.77
CA ARG A 985 -6.82 -22.55 37.24
C ARG A 985 -8.12 -23.36 37.08
N SER A 986 -9.12 -23.17 37.94
CA SER A 986 -10.39 -23.90 37.87
C SER A 986 -11.45 -23.19 37.02
N THR A 987 -11.11 -22.03 36.46
CA THR A 987 -12.01 -21.15 35.71
C THR A 987 -11.56 -20.92 34.26
N LEU A 988 -10.35 -21.37 33.92
CA LEU A 988 -9.82 -21.43 32.56
C LEU A 988 -10.06 -22.82 31.96
N PHE A 989 -10.38 -22.87 30.68
CA PHE A 989 -10.73 -24.10 29.99
C PHE A 989 -9.60 -25.12 29.96
N THR A 990 -9.96 -26.39 30.04
CA THR A 990 -9.05 -27.53 29.94
C THR A 990 -8.57 -27.78 28.51
N THR A 991 -9.04 -27.01 27.53
CA THR A 991 -8.66 -27.10 26.13
C THR A 991 -8.53 -25.76 25.43
N SER A 992 -7.83 -25.75 24.28
CA SER A 992 -7.77 -24.63 23.34
C SER A 992 -7.47 -25.12 21.93
N MET A 993 -7.87 -24.33 20.93
CA MET A 993 -7.48 -24.52 19.54
C MET A 993 -6.91 -23.23 18.96
N SER A 994 -5.77 -23.33 18.30
CA SER A 994 -5.16 -22.23 17.56
C SER A 994 -5.02 -22.59 16.09
N PHE A 995 -5.20 -21.61 15.22
CA PHE A 995 -5.01 -21.75 13.79
C PHE A 995 -4.08 -20.64 13.29
N TYR A 996 -3.01 -21.03 12.62
CA TYR A 996 -1.97 -20.14 12.13
C TYR A 996 -1.85 -20.27 10.61
N ARG A 997 -1.86 -19.13 9.92
CA ARG A 997 -1.59 -19.08 8.48
C ARG A 997 -0.09 -18.94 8.26
N HIS A 998 0.48 -19.84 7.47
CA HIS A 998 1.63 -19.58 6.61
C HIS A 998 2.79 -18.80 7.24
N VAL A 999 3.63 -19.48 8.03
CA VAL A 999 5.01 -19.02 8.28
C VAL A 999 5.87 -19.59 7.15
N VAL A 1000 5.95 -18.91 6.01
CA VAL A 1000 7.06 -19.19 5.09
C VAL A 1000 8.29 -18.57 5.70
N VAL A 1001 9.31 -19.39 5.90
CA VAL A 1001 10.57 -18.88 6.40
C VAL A 1001 11.13 -17.93 5.36
N ALA A 1002 11.22 -16.65 5.70
CA ALA A 1002 11.77 -15.65 4.81
C ALA A 1002 13.18 -16.08 4.36
N PRO A 1003 13.52 -15.92 3.07
CA PRO A 1003 14.79 -16.39 2.54
C PRO A 1003 15.95 -15.69 3.26
N MET A 1004 16.98 -16.46 3.63
CA MET A 1004 18.19 -15.94 4.26
C MET A 1004 19.37 -16.05 3.28
N ASP A 1005 20.09 -14.95 3.06
CA ASP A 1005 21.18 -14.88 2.10
C ASP A 1005 22.28 -15.91 2.40
N GLY A 1006 22.60 -16.73 1.41
CA GLY A 1006 23.62 -17.78 1.52
C GLY A 1006 23.17 -19.04 2.26
N LEU A 1007 21.88 -19.18 2.58
CA LEU A 1007 21.30 -20.28 3.33
C LEU A 1007 20.04 -20.84 2.66
N GLU A 1008 19.95 -22.16 2.58
CA GLU A 1008 18.68 -22.87 2.42
C GLU A 1008 18.06 -23.05 3.81
N VAL A 1009 16.82 -22.57 3.97
CA VAL A 1009 16.15 -22.57 5.28
C VAL A 1009 14.99 -23.55 5.26
N SER A 1010 14.95 -24.46 6.24
CA SER A 1010 13.84 -25.38 6.43
C SER A 1010 13.43 -25.47 7.90
N GLU A 1011 12.14 -25.69 8.17
CA GLU A 1011 11.65 -25.87 9.54
C GLU A 1011 12.20 -27.16 10.14
N ALA A 1012 12.67 -27.09 11.39
CA ALA A 1012 13.06 -28.27 12.13
C ALA A 1012 11.83 -29.07 12.59
N ALA A 1013 12.05 -30.33 13.00
CA ALA A 1013 11.01 -31.10 13.67
C ALA A 1013 10.54 -30.37 14.94
N PRO A 1014 9.29 -30.60 15.40
CA PRO A 1014 8.77 -29.97 16.61
C PRO A 1014 9.74 -30.13 17.77
N LEU A 1015 10.11 -29.00 18.39
CA LEU A 1015 11.02 -29.00 19.51
C LEU A 1015 10.40 -29.73 20.70
N PRO A 1016 11.21 -30.41 21.53
CA PRO A 1016 10.69 -31.06 22.73
C PRO A 1016 10.06 -30.00 23.65
N ILE A 1017 8.89 -30.32 24.20
CA ILE A 1017 8.28 -29.57 25.29
C ILE A 1017 8.37 -30.39 26.56
N THR A 1018 8.46 -29.70 27.70
CA THR A 1018 8.50 -30.37 29.01
C THR A 1018 7.23 -30.13 29.80
N HIS A 1019 6.64 -28.95 29.66
CA HIS A 1019 5.45 -28.55 30.40
C HIS A 1019 4.48 -27.73 29.54
N THR A 1020 3.22 -27.69 29.98
CA THR A 1020 2.15 -26.90 29.35
C THR A 1020 1.23 -26.28 30.39
N GLY A 1021 0.65 -25.13 30.04
CA GLY A 1021 -0.46 -24.51 30.78
C GLY A 1021 -1.83 -25.12 30.46
N ASN A 1022 -1.98 -25.83 29.34
CA ASN A 1022 -3.27 -26.34 28.88
C ASN A 1022 -3.28 -27.88 28.88
N PRO A 1023 -4.22 -28.54 29.59
CA PRO A 1023 -4.27 -30.00 29.63
C PRO A 1023 -4.36 -30.67 28.26
N LEU A 1024 -5.03 -30.05 27.29
CA LEU A 1024 -5.12 -30.54 25.92
C LEU A 1024 -5.32 -29.39 24.92
N ALA A 1025 -4.37 -29.14 24.03
CA ALA A 1025 -4.44 -28.09 23.01
C ALA A 1025 -4.17 -28.62 21.60
N LEU A 1026 -4.84 -28.03 20.61
CA LEU A 1026 -4.60 -28.28 19.19
C LEU A 1026 -4.07 -27.00 18.53
N ASN A 1027 -2.89 -27.08 17.94
CA ASN A 1027 -2.34 -26.04 17.07
C ASN A 1027 -2.37 -26.53 15.63
N VAL A 1028 -3.05 -25.80 14.75
CA VAL A 1028 -3.09 -26.10 13.31
C VAL A 1028 -2.34 -25.02 12.56
N MET A 1029 -1.38 -25.41 11.73
CA MET A 1029 -0.62 -24.51 10.87
C MET A 1029 -0.86 -24.86 9.40
N GLU A 1030 -1.36 -23.91 8.62
CA GLU A 1030 -1.48 -24.05 7.17
C GLU A 1030 -0.11 -23.89 6.51
N ARG A 1031 0.26 -24.87 5.66
CA ARG A 1031 1.51 -24.95 4.91
C ARG A 1031 1.21 -25.15 3.42
N THR A 1032 2.24 -24.97 2.58
CA THR A 1032 2.14 -25.25 1.14
C THR A 1032 1.82 -26.72 0.84
N ASP A 1033 2.28 -27.63 1.69
CA ASP A 1033 2.14 -29.08 1.60
C ASP A 1033 0.94 -29.66 2.38
N GLY A 1034 0.10 -28.82 3.01
CA GLY A 1034 -1.08 -29.27 3.75
C GLY A 1034 -1.34 -28.52 5.07
N PHE A 1035 -1.97 -29.18 6.04
CA PHE A 1035 -2.12 -28.67 7.41
C PHE A 1035 -1.30 -29.50 8.40
N LYS A 1036 -0.39 -28.84 9.12
CA LYS A 1036 0.34 -29.44 10.24
C LYS A 1036 -0.50 -29.26 11.50
N CYS A 1037 -1.02 -30.36 12.05
CA CYS A 1037 -1.79 -30.36 13.29
C CYS A 1037 -0.93 -30.90 14.43
N GLU A 1038 -0.63 -30.07 15.43
CA GLU A 1038 0.14 -30.42 16.62
C GLU A 1038 -0.78 -30.47 17.85
N PHE A 1039 -0.78 -31.61 18.53
CA PHE A 1039 -1.54 -31.88 19.74
C PHE A 1039 -0.58 -31.81 20.92
N GLU A 1040 -0.82 -30.87 21.81
CA GLU A 1040 -0.09 -30.72 23.06
C GLU A 1040 -0.98 -31.22 24.20
N ALA A 1041 -0.50 -32.18 24.98
CA ALA A 1041 -1.30 -32.77 26.03
C ALA A 1041 -0.51 -32.97 27.31
N ALA A 1042 -1.16 -32.67 28.42
CA ALA A 1042 -0.66 -32.93 29.76
C ALA A 1042 -0.71 -34.44 30.05
N THR A 1043 0.45 -35.11 30.11
CA THR A 1043 0.54 -36.56 30.39
C THR A 1043 0.10 -36.92 31.81
N ASP A 1044 0.09 -35.93 32.70
CA ASP A 1044 -0.38 -36.09 34.08
C ASP A 1044 -1.92 -36.09 34.16
N ILE A 1045 -2.62 -35.65 33.11
CA ILE A 1045 -4.09 -35.54 33.05
C ILE A 1045 -4.66 -36.48 31.99
N VAL A 1046 -4.13 -36.46 30.77
CA VAL A 1046 -4.61 -37.25 29.64
C VAL A 1046 -3.79 -38.54 29.52
N ASP A 1047 -4.44 -39.68 29.31
CA ASP A 1047 -3.77 -40.97 29.13
C ASP A 1047 -2.70 -40.90 28.02
N PRO A 1048 -1.43 -41.27 28.27
CA PRO A 1048 -0.36 -41.18 27.28
C PRO A 1048 -0.63 -41.95 25.98
N GLY A 1049 -1.28 -43.12 26.06
CA GLY A 1049 -1.65 -43.90 24.88
C GLY A 1049 -2.78 -43.26 24.08
N LEU A 1050 -3.68 -42.52 24.74
CA LEU A 1050 -4.64 -41.66 24.05
C LEU A 1050 -3.91 -40.54 23.31
N VAL A 1051 -2.99 -39.84 23.96
CA VAL A 1051 -2.25 -38.70 23.39
C VAL A 1051 -1.52 -39.08 22.10
N GLU A 1052 -0.85 -40.24 22.06
CA GLU A 1052 -0.14 -40.73 20.88
C GLU A 1052 -1.09 -40.98 19.68
N ARG A 1053 -2.34 -41.35 19.94
CA ARG A 1053 -3.34 -41.70 18.91
C ARG A 1053 -4.24 -40.54 18.50
N LEU A 1054 -4.31 -39.46 19.31
CA LEU A 1054 -5.10 -38.26 19.01
C LEU A 1054 -4.90 -37.71 17.58
N PRO A 1055 -3.67 -37.62 17.04
CA PRO A 1055 -3.48 -37.11 15.68
C PRO A 1055 -4.18 -37.97 14.63
N GLN A 1056 -4.13 -39.31 14.79
CA GLN A 1056 -4.79 -40.22 13.86
C GLN A 1056 -6.31 -40.21 14.04
N TYR A 1057 -6.82 -40.10 15.26
CA TYR A 1057 -8.27 -39.97 15.49
C TYR A 1057 -8.83 -38.69 14.90
N TYR A 1058 -8.15 -37.57 15.09
CA TYR A 1058 -8.54 -36.30 14.50
C TYR A 1058 -8.53 -36.39 12.97
N ARG A 1059 -7.46 -36.94 12.37
CA ARG A 1059 -7.38 -37.17 10.91
C ARG A 1059 -8.52 -38.06 10.41
N ASN A 1060 -8.82 -39.17 11.10
CA ASN A 1060 -9.86 -40.11 10.69
C ASN A 1060 -11.25 -39.48 10.79
N LEU A 1061 -11.56 -38.81 11.91
CA LEU A 1061 -12.83 -38.13 12.11
C LEU A 1061 -13.04 -37.05 11.05
N LEU A 1062 -12.03 -36.21 10.81
CA LEU A 1062 -12.06 -35.19 9.78
C LEU A 1062 -12.22 -35.80 8.38
N SER A 1063 -11.55 -36.93 8.10
CA SER A 1063 -11.70 -37.67 6.84
C SER A 1063 -13.13 -38.16 6.64
N ALA A 1064 -13.76 -38.67 7.69
CA ALA A 1064 -15.11 -39.20 7.67
C ALA A 1064 -16.15 -38.08 7.51
N MET A 1065 -15.94 -36.95 8.20
CA MET A 1065 -16.78 -35.75 8.07
C MET A 1065 -16.74 -35.17 6.64
N VAL A 1066 -15.55 -35.15 6.02
CA VAL A 1066 -15.36 -34.69 4.63
C VAL A 1066 -15.98 -35.66 3.61
N ALA A 1067 -16.00 -36.97 3.92
CA ALA A 1067 -16.51 -37.99 3.01
C ALA A 1067 -18.03 -38.19 3.05
N GLY A 1068 -18.73 -37.72 4.09
CA GLY A 1068 -20.17 -37.93 4.24
C GLY A 1068 -20.83 -36.87 5.12
N SER A 1069 -21.10 -35.71 4.55
CA SER A 1069 -21.73 -34.56 5.21
C SER A 1069 -23.19 -34.79 5.63
N GLU A 1070 -23.92 -35.62 4.89
CA GLU A 1070 -25.32 -35.99 5.19
C GLU A 1070 -25.43 -37.08 6.28
N ARG A 1071 -24.31 -37.67 6.72
CA ARG A 1071 -24.33 -38.73 7.73
C ARG A 1071 -24.62 -38.14 9.12
N PRO A 1072 -25.37 -38.82 9.98
CA PRO A 1072 -25.48 -38.44 11.39
C PRO A 1072 -24.10 -38.44 12.05
N LEU A 1073 -23.77 -37.39 12.80
CA LEU A 1073 -22.49 -37.27 13.51
C LEU A 1073 -22.26 -38.47 14.44
N ALA A 1074 -23.33 -38.99 15.05
CA ALA A 1074 -23.31 -40.17 15.90
C ALA A 1074 -22.87 -41.47 15.19
N GLU A 1075 -23.06 -41.59 13.87
CA GLU A 1075 -22.60 -42.75 13.09
C GLU A 1075 -21.09 -42.69 12.86
N LEU A 1076 -20.54 -41.50 12.57
CA LEU A 1076 -19.10 -41.29 12.44
C LEU A 1076 -18.39 -41.54 13.77
N ASP A 1077 -19.02 -41.14 14.87
CA ASP A 1077 -18.56 -41.41 16.22
C ASP A 1077 -18.45 -42.92 16.51
N HIS A 1078 -19.31 -43.75 15.91
CA HIS A 1078 -19.27 -45.21 16.05
C HIS A 1078 -18.09 -45.85 15.31
N GLU A 1079 -17.77 -45.39 14.10
CA GLU A 1079 -16.60 -45.86 13.33
C GLU A 1079 -15.28 -45.49 14.02
N VAL A 1080 -15.21 -44.28 14.58
CA VAL A 1080 -14.08 -43.85 15.41
C VAL A 1080 -14.04 -44.63 16.73
N ARG A 1081 -15.18 -44.97 17.34
CA ARG A 1081 -15.29 -45.81 18.55
C ARG A 1081 -14.79 -47.23 18.35
N GLU A 1082 -15.08 -47.87 17.22
CA GLU A 1082 -14.51 -49.19 16.89
C GLU A 1082 -12.99 -49.11 16.71
N SER A 1083 -12.46 -48.03 16.12
CA SER A 1083 -11.00 -47.82 16.01
C SER A 1083 -10.31 -47.54 17.36
N LEU A 1084 -10.98 -46.81 18.25
CA LEU A 1084 -10.54 -46.53 19.62
C LEU A 1084 -10.49 -47.80 20.47
N ASN A 1085 -11.49 -48.68 20.31
CA ASN A 1085 -11.64 -49.91 21.09
C ASN A 1085 -10.85 -51.10 20.51
N ALA A 1086 -10.62 -51.17 19.19
CA ALA A 1086 -9.81 -52.22 18.56
C ALA A 1086 -8.30 -52.10 18.84
N SER A 1087 -7.89 -51.00 19.48
CA SER A 1087 -6.51 -50.71 19.90
C SER A 1087 -6.29 -50.80 21.42
N GLN A 1088 -7.28 -51.33 22.16
CA GLN A 1088 -7.16 -51.83 23.53
C GLN A 1088 -7.11 -53.36 23.49
#